data_AF-A0A182PDV0-F1
#
_entry.id   AF-A0A182PDV0-F1
#
_cell.length_a   1.000
_cell.length_b   1.000
_cell.length_c   1.000
_cell.angle_alpha   90.00
_cell.angle_beta   90.00
_cell.angle_gamma   90.00
#
_symmetry.space_group_name_H-M   'P 1'
#
loop_
_entity.id
_entity.type
_entity.pdbx_description
1 polymer ?
#
loop_
_entity_poly.entity_id
_entity_poly.type
_entity_poly.pdbx_seq_one_letter_code
_entity_poly.pdbx_strand_id
1 'polypeptide(L)'
;MKENQTQIYFITGESIDQVKNSAFVERVKKRGFEVIYMTEPIDEYVIQQLKEYKGKQLVSVTKEGLELPEDEAEKKKREEDKAKFENLCKVMKSVLESKVEKVMVSNRLVDSPCCIVTSQYGWSANMERIMKAQALRDSSAMGYMAGKKHLEINPDHAIIETLRQRADADKNDKAVKDLVILLFETALLSSGFSLDEPGTHASRIYRMIKLGLGIDEDEPMTTEESSGAAAPASGDAPPLVDDSEDLSHMEEFVAAQRSTCCESYCYNDDSERKQVKHFATKTMYEVVRAPDTDRQHIVPNCLPVKFWLLSRHGTRLPGKNDIDEMPKKLKLLQDAILDNYFTRRTPPDNGRMCDEDLELLRNWHWDTNITEQYDSYLTEQGWEDLKYLALRAKEKYWQVFGTGYQPSKFMFRHTTTQRTEASFKAFVEGLFGREEAQRVQPTPATDPDRLLKPYDYCPDYEANKNRDKRDENSEVNKFLRSALFTGTVWDISQRLGFRHNLSVEQIEAMWDACRYEQAWKISRPSPFCVAFTADQVRVLEYKEDLSYYYRNSYGYNHSPELACHAMSDMLRHLSSRDDPSVVAYFTHDTEIQLFLAALGAKHDSQPLRADNYPFMQNRKYKTSDIPFAANVAAVKYQCAEQREPERVIFFLNEKPLFLDWCNVGLCNWSDVKRQYQRFTDGNCDRTYCQSGGAAAVTVRFGCITFCAALLFAGVRRLTTWN
;
A
#
# COMPACT_ATOMS: atom_id res chain seq x y z
N MET A 1 14.77 12.46 35.53
CA MET A 1 14.03 11.51 36.39
C MET A 1 13.75 12.16 37.71
N LYS A 2 12.54 12.00 38.27
CA LYS A 2 12.24 12.47 39.63
C LYS A 2 13.17 11.83 40.65
N GLU A 3 13.41 12.50 41.77
CA GLU A 3 14.33 12.02 42.83
C GLU A 3 13.87 10.67 43.41
N ASN A 4 12.56 10.44 43.52
CA ASN A 4 11.99 9.18 43.98
C ASN A 4 11.93 8.08 42.89
N GLN A 5 12.35 8.34 41.65
CA GLN A 5 12.36 7.36 40.57
C GLN A 5 13.70 6.58 40.55
N THR A 6 13.72 5.46 41.27
CA THR A 6 14.90 4.58 41.44
C THR A 6 15.18 3.70 40.22
N GLN A 7 14.16 3.43 39.38
CA GLN A 7 14.24 2.54 38.21
C GLN A 7 13.92 3.28 36.90
N ILE A 8 14.47 2.80 35.79
CA ILE A 8 14.17 3.30 34.44
C ILE A 8 13.00 2.50 33.88
N TYR A 9 11.84 3.13 33.76
CA TYR A 9 10.66 2.48 33.20
C TYR A 9 10.70 2.51 31.68
N PHE A 10 10.29 1.43 31.02
CA PHE A 10 10.18 1.38 29.57
C PHE A 10 8.96 0.58 29.11
N ILE A 11 8.49 0.88 27.90
CA ILE A 11 7.48 0.12 27.17
C ILE A 11 7.93 -0.06 25.73
N THR A 12 7.71 -1.25 25.20
CA THR A 12 7.95 -1.62 23.81
C THR A 12 6.64 -1.75 23.04
N GLY A 13 6.62 -1.35 21.76
CA GLY A 13 5.45 -1.48 20.89
C GLY A 13 5.77 -1.16 19.42
N GLU A 14 4.75 -1.02 18.58
CA GLU A 14 4.90 -0.79 17.14
C GLU A 14 4.99 0.69 16.77
N SER A 15 4.41 1.57 17.59
CA SER A 15 4.40 3.01 17.35
C SER A 15 4.40 3.80 18.65
N ILE A 16 4.85 5.05 18.58
CA ILE A 16 4.86 5.96 19.72
C ILE A 16 3.43 6.16 20.23
N ASP A 17 2.45 6.31 19.34
CA ASP A 17 1.05 6.53 19.73
C ASP A 17 0.46 5.33 20.47
N GLN A 18 0.76 4.10 20.02
CA GLN A 18 0.30 2.88 20.69
C GLN A 18 0.85 2.80 22.12
N VAL A 19 2.16 2.95 22.30
CA VAL A 19 2.78 2.83 23.63
C VAL A 19 2.46 4.01 24.54
N LYS A 20 2.26 5.20 23.97
CA LYS A 20 1.89 6.43 24.69
C LYS A 20 0.47 6.35 25.22
N ASN A 21 -0.46 5.71 24.51
CA ASN A 21 -1.87 5.56 24.88
C ASN A 21 -2.17 4.21 25.54
N SER A 22 -1.14 3.43 25.87
CA SER A 22 -1.32 2.12 26.49
C SER A 22 -1.77 2.20 27.95
N ALA A 23 -2.61 1.27 28.37
CA ALA A 23 -3.04 1.12 29.77
C ALA A 23 -1.86 0.97 30.75
N PHE A 24 -0.72 0.43 30.29
CA PHE A 24 0.47 0.21 31.12
C PHE A 24 1.18 1.49 31.57
N VAL A 25 0.98 2.62 30.87
CA VAL A 25 1.66 3.89 31.17
C VAL A 25 0.79 4.89 31.93
N GLU A 26 -0.49 4.59 32.15
CA GLU A 26 -1.46 5.52 32.75
C GLU A 26 -0.99 6.08 34.09
N ARG A 27 -0.76 5.22 35.10
CA ARG A 27 -0.36 5.70 36.43
C ARG A 27 1.06 6.24 36.46
N VAL A 28 1.95 5.70 35.62
CA VAL A 28 3.34 6.18 35.46
C VAL A 28 3.33 7.64 35.01
N LYS A 29 2.52 7.96 33.99
CA LYS A 29 2.32 9.32 33.49
C LYS A 29 1.59 10.22 34.49
N LYS A 30 0.53 9.72 35.14
CA LYS A 30 -0.23 10.47 36.16
C LYS A 30 0.65 10.90 37.34
N ARG A 31 1.59 10.06 37.76
CA ARG A 31 2.59 10.39 38.79
C ARG A 31 3.77 11.19 38.27
N GLY A 32 3.82 11.50 36.97
CA GLY A 32 4.90 12.26 36.33
C GLY A 32 6.25 11.54 36.37
N PHE A 33 6.25 10.21 36.39
CA PHE A 33 7.47 9.43 36.20
C PHE A 33 7.82 9.36 34.71
N GLU A 34 9.12 9.37 34.42
CA GLU A 34 9.59 9.25 33.05
C GLU A 34 9.56 7.78 32.62
N VAL A 35 9.07 7.53 31.41
CA VAL A 35 9.02 6.21 30.78
C VAL A 35 9.58 6.31 29.37
N ILE A 36 10.46 5.38 29.00
CA ILE A 36 11.06 5.30 27.67
C ILE A 36 10.10 4.57 26.74
N TYR A 37 9.82 5.17 25.59
CA TYR A 37 9.06 4.57 24.50
C TYR A 37 10.02 3.97 23.49
N MET A 38 9.94 2.66 23.34
CA MET A 38 10.82 1.89 22.47
C MET A 38 9.94 1.26 21.39
N THR A 39 10.14 1.63 20.14
CA THR A 39 9.22 1.28 19.05
C THR A 39 9.86 0.43 17.96
N GLU A 40 11.16 0.22 18.04
CA GLU A 40 11.88 -0.58 17.05
C GLU A 40 11.84 -2.07 17.45
N PRO A 41 11.64 -3.01 16.51
CA PRO A 41 11.65 -4.44 16.82
C PRO A 41 12.94 -4.91 17.52
N ILE A 42 14.08 -4.25 17.25
CA ILE A 42 15.36 -4.58 17.88
C ILE A 42 15.37 -4.22 19.37
N ASP A 43 14.55 -3.27 19.81
CA ASP A 43 14.53 -2.79 21.20
C ASP A 43 14.16 -3.91 22.18
N GLU A 44 13.27 -4.81 21.76
CA GLU A 44 12.87 -6.00 22.52
C GLU A 44 14.06 -6.93 22.83
N TYR A 45 15.04 -7.02 21.93
CA TYR A 45 16.25 -7.81 22.14
C TYR A 45 17.31 -7.02 22.91
N VAL A 46 17.45 -5.71 22.64
CA VAL A 46 18.38 -4.83 23.35
C VAL A 46 18.08 -4.83 24.84
N ILE A 47 16.81 -4.71 25.21
CA ILE A 47 16.39 -4.61 26.62
C ILE A 47 16.54 -5.92 27.39
N GLN A 48 16.59 -7.06 26.70
CA GLN A 48 16.92 -8.35 27.31
C GLN A 48 18.38 -8.42 27.74
N GLN A 49 19.27 -7.72 27.04
CA GLN A 49 20.70 -7.67 27.34
C GLN A 49 21.06 -6.49 28.25
N LEU A 50 20.39 -5.34 28.08
CA LEU A 50 20.60 -4.13 28.84
C LEU A 50 19.74 -4.10 30.11
N LYS A 51 20.20 -4.79 31.16
CA LYS A 51 19.47 -4.88 32.44
C LYS A 51 19.60 -3.63 33.31
N GLU A 52 20.72 -2.92 33.21
CA GLU A 52 21.00 -1.72 34.00
C GLU A 52 21.70 -0.64 33.19
N TYR A 53 21.47 0.62 33.55
CA TYR A 53 22.17 1.77 33.00
C TYR A 53 22.47 2.77 34.11
N LYS A 54 23.75 3.13 34.28
CA LYS A 54 24.23 4.04 35.33
C LYS A 54 23.73 3.67 36.74
N GLY A 55 23.74 2.36 37.05
CA GLY A 55 23.32 1.84 38.35
C GLY A 55 21.80 1.79 38.58
N LYS A 56 20.98 2.14 37.59
CA LYS A 56 19.51 1.98 37.64
C LYS A 56 19.07 0.80 36.80
N GLN A 57 18.19 -0.04 37.36
CA GLN A 57 17.61 -1.16 36.63
C GLN A 57 16.54 -0.69 35.65
N LEU A 58 16.47 -1.34 34.49
CA LEU A 58 15.44 -1.11 33.49
C LEU A 58 14.26 -2.06 33.77
N VAL A 59 13.07 -1.49 33.91
CA VAL A 59 11.84 -2.23 34.27
C VAL A 59 10.76 -2.00 33.23
N SER A 60 10.27 -3.10 32.67
CA SER A 60 9.17 -3.05 31.71
C SER A 60 7.85 -2.79 32.41
N VAL A 61 7.08 -1.81 31.94
CA VAL A 61 5.74 -1.55 32.48
C VAL A 61 4.67 -2.53 31.99
N THR A 62 5.01 -3.44 31.07
CA THR A 62 4.09 -4.47 30.54
C THR A 62 4.27 -5.83 31.23
N LYS A 63 5.27 -5.96 32.11
CA LYS A 63 5.57 -7.18 32.86
C LYS A 63 5.06 -7.13 34.30
N GLU A 64 4.91 -8.29 34.92
CA GLU A 64 4.60 -8.40 36.34
C GLU A 64 5.71 -7.79 37.22
N GLY A 65 5.37 -7.47 38.47
CA GLY A 65 6.34 -6.99 39.46
C GLY A 65 6.75 -5.53 39.32
N LEU A 66 6.02 -4.73 38.53
CA LEU A 66 6.22 -3.28 38.49
C LEU A 66 5.91 -2.68 39.87
N GLU A 67 6.91 -2.10 40.51
CA GLU A 67 6.73 -1.34 41.75
C GLU A 67 6.92 0.14 41.48
N LEU A 68 5.86 0.92 41.70
CA LEU A 68 5.92 2.36 41.66
C LEU A 68 6.16 2.90 43.08
N PRO A 69 7.00 3.94 43.26
CA PRO A 69 7.14 4.62 44.53
C PRO A 69 5.77 5.10 45.03
N GLU A 70 5.35 4.60 46.19
CA GLU A 70 4.07 4.88 46.86
C GLU A 70 4.34 5.52 48.23
N ASP A 71 3.42 6.36 48.70
CA ASP A 71 3.40 6.81 50.09
C ASP A 71 2.71 5.80 51.02
N GLU A 72 2.83 5.99 52.34
CA GLU A 72 2.23 5.09 53.33
C GLU A 72 0.68 5.01 53.24
N ALA A 73 0.02 6.08 52.76
CA ALA A 73 -1.43 6.11 52.60
C ALA A 73 -1.88 5.29 51.38
N GLU A 74 -1.19 5.42 50.26
CA GLU A 74 -1.40 4.65 49.04
C GLU A 74 -1.11 3.16 49.26
N LYS A 75 -0.04 2.86 50.00
CA LYS A 75 0.31 1.49 50.37
C LYS A 75 -0.79 0.86 51.23
N LYS A 76 -1.33 1.60 52.21
CA LYS A 76 -2.46 1.16 53.02
C LYS A 76 -3.73 0.94 52.19
N LYS A 77 -4.10 1.91 51.33
CA LYS A 77 -5.25 1.78 50.41
C LYS A 77 -5.12 0.54 49.54
N ARG A 78 -3.93 0.26 49.00
CA ARG A 78 -3.68 -0.91 48.15
C ARG A 78 -3.88 -2.23 48.89
N GLU A 79 -3.45 -2.33 50.15
CA GLU A 79 -3.70 -3.53 50.95
C GLU A 79 -5.19 -3.71 51.28
N GLU A 80 -5.91 -2.60 51.53
CA GLU A 80 -7.38 -2.61 51.69
C GLU A 80 -8.10 -3.04 50.40
N ASP A 81 -7.70 -2.51 49.24
CA ASP A 81 -8.26 -2.88 47.94
C ASP A 81 -7.98 -4.35 47.59
N LYS A 82 -6.77 -4.86 47.87
CA LYS A 82 -6.45 -6.28 47.70
C LYS A 82 -7.40 -7.18 48.51
N ALA A 83 -7.67 -6.83 49.76
CA ALA A 83 -8.59 -7.57 50.61
C ALA A 83 -10.05 -7.45 50.09
N LYS A 84 -10.46 -6.25 49.66
CA LYS A 84 -11.81 -5.97 49.16
C LYS A 84 -12.13 -6.75 47.87
N PHE A 85 -11.17 -6.87 46.96
CA PHE A 85 -11.36 -7.50 45.65
C PHE A 85 -10.90 -8.96 45.58
N GLU A 86 -10.43 -9.55 46.69
CA GLU A 86 -9.91 -10.93 46.72
C GLU A 86 -10.92 -11.97 46.20
N ASN A 87 -12.19 -11.84 46.59
CA ASN A 87 -13.24 -12.76 46.13
C ASN A 87 -13.46 -12.64 44.61
N LEU A 88 -13.52 -11.41 44.08
CA LEU A 88 -13.66 -11.19 42.63
C LEU A 88 -12.47 -11.78 41.86
N CYS A 89 -11.24 -11.58 42.34
CA CYS A 89 -10.06 -12.18 41.71
C CYS A 89 -10.14 -13.71 41.66
N LYS A 90 -10.64 -14.37 42.72
CA LYS A 90 -10.87 -15.83 42.74
C LYS A 90 -11.94 -16.25 41.73
N VAL A 91 -13.06 -15.51 41.65
CA VAL A 91 -14.13 -15.77 40.67
C VAL A 91 -13.60 -15.62 39.23
N MET A 92 -12.93 -14.51 38.91
CA MET A 92 -12.36 -14.28 37.58
C MET A 92 -11.34 -15.36 37.21
N LYS A 93 -10.49 -15.76 38.17
CA LYS A 93 -9.52 -16.85 37.96
C LYS A 93 -10.21 -18.19 37.69
N SER A 94 -11.34 -18.47 38.34
CA SER A 94 -12.11 -19.69 38.09
C SER A 94 -12.80 -19.68 36.73
N VAL A 95 -13.26 -18.53 36.25
CA VAL A 95 -13.92 -18.39 34.93
C VAL A 95 -12.93 -18.47 33.78
N LEU A 96 -11.75 -17.88 33.95
CA LEU A 96 -10.70 -17.83 32.93
C LEU A 96 -9.83 -19.09 32.91
N GLU A 97 -9.91 -19.93 33.93
CA GLU A 97 -9.23 -21.22 34.05
C GLU A 97 -7.75 -21.19 33.63
N SER A 98 -7.42 -21.80 32.49
CA SER A 98 -6.06 -21.94 31.93
C SER A 98 -5.62 -20.73 31.09
N LYS A 99 -6.53 -19.80 30.76
CA LYS A 99 -6.23 -18.60 29.93
C LYS A 99 -5.35 -17.57 30.65
N VAL A 100 -5.39 -17.55 31.99
CA VAL A 100 -4.54 -16.69 32.83
C VAL A 100 -3.89 -17.53 33.91
N GLU A 101 -2.72 -17.17 34.42
CA GLU A 101 -2.12 -17.81 35.59
C GLU A 101 -2.58 -17.17 36.90
N LYS A 102 -2.78 -15.84 36.90
CA LYS A 102 -3.11 -15.08 38.11
C LYS A 102 -4.04 -13.91 37.76
N VAL A 103 -4.93 -13.58 38.69
CA VAL A 103 -5.72 -12.34 38.68
C VAL A 103 -5.37 -11.54 39.92
N MET A 104 -5.05 -10.26 39.79
CA MET A 104 -4.64 -9.41 40.92
C MET A 104 -5.06 -7.95 40.74
N VAL A 105 -5.08 -7.20 41.84
CA VAL A 105 -5.32 -5.76 41.82
C VAL A 105 -4.10 -5.04 41.25
N SER A 106 -4.34 -4.16 40.29
CA SER A 106 -3.30 -3.41 39.60
C SER A 106 -2.80 -2.22 40.41
N ASN A 107 -1.52 -1.93 40.27
CA ASN A 107 -0.92 -0.67 40.71
C ASN A 107 -0.56 0.27 39.54
N ARG A 108 -0.93 -0.04 38.29
CA ARG A 108 -0.52 0.72 37.09
C ARG A 108 -1.67 1.39 36.31
N LEU A 109 -2.91 0.97 36.58
CA LEU A 109 -4.12 1.46 35.90
C LEU A 109 -4.69 2.73 36.55
N VAL A 110 -5.37 3.56 35.76
CA VAL A 110 -6.12 4.74 36.20
C VAL A 110 -7.50 4.75 35.55
N ASP A 111 -7.55 4.78 34.23
CA ASP A 111 -8.78 4.95 33.44
C ASP A 111 -9.25 3.61 32.86
N SER A 112 -8.32 2.70 32.57
CA SER A 112 -8.66 1.38 32.04
C SER A 112 -9.19 0.43 33.14
N PRO A 113 -10.20 -0.42 32.85
CA PRO A 113 -10.76 -1.36 33.84
C PRO A 113 -9.81 -2.51 34.19
N CYS A 114 -9.01 -2.98 33.23
CA CYS A 114 -8.06 -4.06 33.42
C CYS A 114 -7.02 -4.11 32.29
N CYS A 115 -5.91 -4.81 32.50
CA CYS A 115 -4.89 -5.08 31.48
C CYS A 115 -4.28 -6.48 31.64
N ILE A 116 -3.60 -6.95 30.60
CA ILE A 116 -2.90 -8.24 30.58
C ILE A 116 -1.41 -8.01 30.65
N VAL A 117 -0.78 -8.48 31.74
CA VAL A 117 0.68 -8.46 31.90
C VAL A 117 1.24 -9.87 31.71
N THR A 118 2.51 -9.96 31.34
CA THR A 118 3.21 -11.25 31.27
C THR A 118 4.18 -11.41 32.43
N SER A 119 4.54 -12.67 32.71
CA SER A 119 5.57 -12.97 33.71
C SER A 119 6.89 -12.25 33.43
N GLN A 120 7.74 -12.08 34.45
CA GLN A 120 8.98 -11.31 34.34
C GLN A 120 9.91 -11.80 33.21
N TYR A 121 9.93 -13.11 32.97
CA TYR A 121 10.73 -13.76 31.92
C TYR A 121 9.93 -14.11 30.67
N GLY A 122 8.61 -13.89 30.66
CA GLY A 122 7.77 -14.12 29.51
C GLY A 122 8.01 -13.11 28.38
N TRP A 123 7.60 -13.48 27.17
CA TRP A 123 7.52 -12.56 26.04
C TRP A 123 6.51 -11.44 26.32
N SER A 124 6.82 -10.23 25.87
CA SER A 124 5.83 -9.15 25.76
C SER A 124 4.89 -9.46 24.58
N ALA A 125 3.77 -8.74 24.50
CA ALA A 125 2.87 -8.87 23.34
C ALA A 125 3.58 -8.53 22.02
N ASN A 126 4.44 -7.50 22.05
CA ASN A 126 5.24 -7.10 20.90
C ASN A 126 6.30 -8.15 20.53
N MET A 127 6.97 -8.76 21.50
CA MET A 127 7.91 -9.87 21.23
C MET A 127 7.18 -11.12 20.72
N GLU A 128 6.02 -11.48 21.28
CA GLU A 128 5.22 -12.60 20.79
C GLU A 128 4.83 -12.42 19.31
N ARG A 129 4.45 -11.20 18.94
CA ARG A 129 4.17 -10.82 17.55
C ARG A 129 5.42 -10.91 16.67
N ILE A 130 6.57 -10.39 17.12
CA ILE A 130 7.86 -10.49 16.39
C ILE A 130 8.23 -11.97 16.17
N MET A 131 8.12 -12.80 17.21
CA MET A 131 8.42 -14.24 17.15
C MET A 131 7.46 -14.99 16.22
N LYS A 132 6.15 -14.72 16.30
CA LYS A 132 5.15 -15.28 15.38
C LYS A 132 5.41 -14.90 13.92
N ALA A 133 5.87 -13.66 13.67
CA ALA A 133 6.23 -13.20 12.34
C ALA A 133 7.52 -13.86 11.79
N GLN A 134 8.43 -14.32 12.67
CA GLN A 134 9.70 -14.95 12.30
C GLN A 134 9.60 -16.48 12.18
N ALA A 135 8.69 -17.13 12.91
CA ALA A 135 8.67 -18.58 13.07
C ALA A 135 7.73 -19.30 12.07
N LEU A 136 8.19 -19.43 10.82
CA LEU A 136 7.69 -20.42 9.84
C LEU A 136 8.39 -21.78 9.94
N ARG A 137 9.12 -22.05 11.03
CA ARG A 137 9.68 -23.37 11.37
C ARG A 137 9.22 -23.80 12.75
N ASP A 138 8.26 -24.73 12.76
CA ASP A 138 7.84 -25.59 13.87
C ASP A 138 7.24 -24.88 15.11
N SER A 139 5.92 -24.78 15.15
CA SER A 139 5.13 -24.21 16.25
C SER A 139 5.25 -24.99 17.58
N SER A 140 5.81 -26.20 17.53
CA SER A 140 5.89 -27.13 18.67
C SER A 140 7.01 -26.79 19.67
N ALA A 141 8.10 -26.15 19.23
CA ALA A 141 9.26 -25.86 20.07
C ALA A 141 9.11 -24.59 20.93
N MET A 142 8.08 -23.76 20.69
CA MET A 142 7.97 -22.41 21.28
C MET A 142 6.88 -22.24 22.34
N GLY A 143 6.04 -23.25 22.58
CA GLY A 143 4.93 -23.17 23.54
C GLY A 143 5.36 -22.88 24.98
N TYR A 144 6.60 -23.22 25.35
CA TYR A 144 7.15 -22.97 26.69
C TYR A 144 7.58 -21.51 26.95
N MET A 145 7.72 -20.68 25.91
CA MET A 145 8.10 -19.26 26.04
C MET A 145 6.96 -18.28 25.76
N ALA A 146 5.81 -18.75 25.27
CA ALA A 146 4.57 -18.00 25.28
C ALA A 146 4.19 -17.72 26.74
N GLY A 147 4.58 -16.54 27.24
CA GLY A 147 4.52 -16.21 28.65
C GLY A 147 3.13 -16.43 29.23
N LYS A 148 3.06 -17.03 30.41
CA LYS A 148 1.80 -17.11 31.16
C LYS A 148 1.29 -15.70 31.43
N LYS A 149 0.01 -15.47 31.12
CA LYS A 149 -0.66 -14.17 31.18
C LYS A 149 -1.26 -13.95 32.57
N HIS A 150 -1.14 -12.75 33.12
CA HIS A 150 -1.82 -12.34 34.34
C HIS A 150 -2.78 -11.20 34.04
N LEU A 151 -3.98 -11.25 34.61
CA LEU A 151 -4.97 -10.19 34.49
C LEU A 151 -4.85 -9.26 35.70
N GLU A 152 -4.56 -7.99 35.47
CA GLU A 152 -4.60 -6.97 36.52
C GLU A 152 -5.89 -6.14 36.40
N ILE A 153 -6.60 -5.95 37.52
CA ILE A 153 -7.87 -5.20 37.57
C ILE A 153 -7.70 -3.85 38.27
N ASN A 154 -8.47 -2.85 37.83
CA ASN A 154 -8.47 -1.51 38.41
C ASN A 154 -9.56 -1.40 39.50
N PRO A 155 -9.20 -1.27 40.79
CA PRO A 155 -10.17 -1.22 41.88
C PRO A 155 -11.00 0.08 41.90
N ASP A 156 -10.49 1.14 41.27
CA ASP A 156 -11.15 2.46 41.21
C ASP A 156 -12.15 2.56 40.04
N HIS A 157 -12.21 1.56 39.14
CA HIS A 157 -13.06 1.59 37.95
C HIS A 157 -14.48 1.07 38.23
N ALA A 158 -15.50 1.83 37.82
CA ALA A 158 -16.91 1.52 38.10
C ALA A 158 -17.36 0.14 37.60
N ILE A 159 -16.87 -0.30 36.44
CA ILE A 159 -17.13 -1.66 35.91
C ILE A 159 -16.64 -2.74 36.89
N ILE A 160 -15.43 -2.59 37.45
CA ILE A 160 -14.83 -3.60 38.34
C ILE A 160 -15.55 -3.63 39.69
N GLU A 161 -15.92 -2.48 40.24
CA GLU A 161 -16.71 -2.42 41.47
C GLU A 161 -18.12 -3.01 41.29
N THR A 162 -18.78 -2.74 40.17
CA THR A 162 -20.10 -3.33 39.87
C THR A 162 -20.01 -4.83 39.68
N LEU A 163 -18.95 -5.30 39.01
CA LEU A 163 -18.70 -6.73 38.81
C LEU A 163 -18.43 -7.44 40.14
N ARG A 164 -17.70 -6.80 41.07
CA ARG A 164 -17.50 -7.29 42.44
C ARG A 164 -18.83 -7.49 43.17
N GLN A 165 -19.69 -6.48 43.15
CA GLN A 165 -20.99 -6.53 43.83
C GLN A 165 -21.89 -7.65 43.30
N ARG A 166 -21.92 -7.85 41.97
CA ARG A 166 -22.68 -8.95 41.34
C ARG A 166 -22.08 -10.32 41.68
N ALA A 167 -20.76 -10.46 41.63
CA ALA A 167 -20.08 -11.70 41.97
C ALA A 167 -20.23 -12.09 43.45
N ASP A 168 -20.37 -11.12 44.35
CA ASP A 168 -20.65 -11.35 45.77
C ASP A 168 -22.11 -11.78 46.00
N ALA A 169 -23.05 -11.28 45.19
CA ALA A 169 -24.47 -11.62 45.26
C ALA A 169 -24.76 -13.03 44.70
N ASP A 170 -24.19 -13.37 43.53
CA ASP A 170 -24.30 -14.70 42.94
C ASP A 170 -22.99 -15.09 42.20
N LYS A 171 -22.31 -16.10 42.74
CA LYS A 171 -21.06 -16.63 42.17
C LYS A 171 -21.26 -17.39 40.85
N ASN A 172 -22.49 -17.78 40.53
CA ASN A 172 -22.84 -18.54 39.34
C ASN A 172 -23.62 -17.73 38.30
N ASP A 173 -23.74 -16.41 38.47
CA ASP A 173 -24.39 -15.54 37.51
C ASP A 173 -23.73 -15.68 36.12
N LYS A 174 -24.53 -16.15 35.15
CA LYS A 174 -24.10 -16.36 33.76
C LYS A 174 -23.65 -15.04 33.13
N ALA A 175 -24.28 -13.92 33.48
CA ALA A 175 -23.88 -12.60 33.00
C ALA A 175 -22.51 -12.18 33.54
N VAL A 176 -22.20 -12.49 34.81
CA VAL A 176 -20.87 -12.24 35.39
C VAL A 176 -19.80 -13.05 34.67
N LYS A 177 -20.04 -14.33 34.40
CA LYS A 177 -19.10 -15.19 33.66
C LYS A 177 -18.83 -14.65 32.24
N ASP A 178 -19.90 -14.28 31.54
CA ASP A 178 -19.78 -13.75 30.18
C ASP A 178 -19.07 -12.39 30.12
N LEU A 179 -19.36 -11.49 31.07
CA LEU A 179 -18.69 -10.19 31.19
C LEU A 179 -17.21 -10.35 31.54
N VAL A 180 -16.84 -11.31 32.41
CA VAL A 180 -15.43 -11.59 32.74
C VAL A 180 -14.65 -12.04 31.50
N ILE A 181 -15.23 -12.91 30.67
CA ILE A 181 -14.58 -13.37 29.44
C ILE A 181 -14.44 -12.22 28.45
N LEU A 182 -15.51 -11.45 28.24
CA LEU A 182 -15.47 -10.29 27.34
C LEU A 182 -14.42 -9.27 27.79
N LEU A 183 -14.39 -8.96 29.09
CA LEU A 183 -13.43 -8.03 29.69
C LEU A 183 -11.99 -8.53 29.51
N PHE A 184 -11.76 -9.84 29.66
CA PHE A 184 -10.46 -10.46 29.39
C PHE A 184 -10.04 -10.38 27.92
N GLU A 185 -10.94 -10.66 26.98
CA GLU A 185 -10.66 -10.59 25.54
C GLU A 185 -10.38 -9.15 25.08
N THR A 186 -11.15 -8.17 25.58
CA THR A 186 -10.87 -6.75 25.35
C THR A 186 -9.54 -6.32 25.99
N ALA A 187 -9.21 -6.84 27.17
CA ALA A 187 -7.93 -6.59 27.82
C ALA A 187 -6.75 -7.17 27.01
N LEU A 188 -6.92 -8.36 26.40
CA LEU A 188 -5.91 -8.95 25.51
C LEU A 188 -5.61 -8.02 24.33
N LEU A 189 -6.66 -7.57 23.63
CA LEU A 189 -6.53 -6.68 22.47
C LEU A 189 -5.86 -5.35 22.84
N SER A 190 -6.36 -4.67 23.88
CA SER A 190 -5.80 -3.39 24.34
C SER A 190 -4.37 -3.51 24.89
N SER A 191 -3.98 -4.71 25.36
CA SER A 191 -2.62 -5.02 25.80
C SER A 191 -1.69 -5.46 24.65
N GLY A 192 -2.19 -5.50 23.41
CA GLY A 192 -1.43 -5.82 22.20
C GLY A 192 -1.34 -7.30 21.85
N PHE A 193 -2.09 -8.18 22.50
CA PHE A 193 -2.15 -9.62 22.19
C PHE A 193 -3.22 -9.93 21.14
N SER A 194 -3.01 -11.00 20.38
CA SER A 194 -4.03 -11.56 19.49
C SER A 194 -5.03 -12.43 20.27
N LEU A 195 -6.25 -12.53 19.75
CA LEU A 195 -7.27 -13.46 20.24
C LEU A 195 -7.08 -14.83 19.58
N ASP A 196 -7.25 -15.90 20.36
CA ASP A 196 -7.19 -17.28 19.84
C ASP A 196 -8.43 -17.61 18.99
N GLU A 197 -9.60 -17.07 19.38
CA GLU A 197 -10.88 -17.30 18.70
C GLU A 197 -11.62 -15.97 18.41
N PRO A 198 -11.23 -15.25 17.35
CA PRO A 198 -11.87 -13.97 16.99
C PRO A 198 -13.37 -14.09 16.72
N GLY A 199 -13.83 -15.21 16.15
CA GLY A 199 -15.24 -15.44 15.84
C GLY A 199 -16.12 -15.53 17.09
N THR A 200 -15.66 -16.23 18.13
CA THR A 200 -16.37 -16.33 19.42
C THR A 200 -16.50 -14.96 20.08
N HIS A 201 -15.45 -14.14 20.02
CA HIS A 201 -15.48 -12.77 20.53
C HIS A 201 -16.46 -11.87 19.77
N ALA A 202 -16.44 -11.92 18.43
CA ALA A 202 -17.37 -11.17 17.58
C ALA A 202 -18.83 -11.53 17.90
N SER A 203 -19.15 -12.83 18.04
CA SER A 203 -20.49 -13.29 18.43
C SER A 203 -20.93 -12.74 19.79
N ARG A 204 -20.03 -12.66 20.78
CA ARG A 204 -20.33 -12.04 22.09
C ARG A 204 -20.61 -10.55 21.97
N ILE A 205 -19.83 -9.82 21.15
CA ILE A 205 -20.07 -8.39 20.89
C ILE A 205 -21.43 -8.21 20.21
N TYR A 206 -21.75 -8.98 19.17
CA TYR A 206 -23.04 -8.90 18.49
C TYR A 206 -24.21 -9.16 19.44
N ARG A 207 -24.06 -10.10 20.38
CA ARG A 207 -25.07 -10.34 21.43
C ARG A 207 -25.23 -9.14 22.38
N MET A 208 -24.14 -8.47 22.75
CA MET A 208 -24.20 -7.23 23.55
C MET A 208 -24.85 -6.08 22.79
N ILE A 209 -24.58 -5.97 21.48
CA ILE A 209 -25.24 -4.99 20.62
C ILE A 209 -26.75 -5.29 20.53
N LYS A 210 -27.14 -6.55 20.30
CA LYS A 210 -28.55 -6.98 20.31
C LYS A 210 -29.25 -6.61 21.62
N LEU A 211 -28.65 -6.95 22.76
CA LEU A 211 -29.18 -6.59 24.08
C LEU A 211 -29.24 -5.07 24.31
N GLY A 212 -28.22 -4.32 23.87
CA GLY A 212 -28.20 -2.86 23.95
C GLY A 212 -29.25 -2.18 23.06
N LEU A 213 -29.63 -2.83 21.96
CA LEU A 213 -30.69 -2.40 21.04
C LEU A 213 -32.07 -2.96 21.42
N GLY A 214 -32.18 -3.77 22.48
CA GLY A 214 -33.45 -4.38 22.92
C GLY A 214 -34.00 -5.46 21.99
N ILE A 215 -33.13 -6.14 21.23
CA ILE A 215 -33.49 -7.25 20.34
C ILE A 215 -33.43 -8.55 21.16
N ASP A 216 -34.58 -9.19 21.38
CA ASP A 216 -34.69 -10.44 22.15
C ASP A 216 -33.98 -11.62 21.44
N GLU A 217 -33.38 -12.52 22.22
CA GLU A 217 -32.59 -13.66 21.70
C GLU A 217 -33.42 -14.78 21.05
N ASP A 218 -34.75 -14.69 21.08
CA ASP A 218 -35.68 -15.76 20.72
C ASP A 218 -36.33 -15.64 19.32
N GLU A 219 -35.85 -14.77 18.41
CA GLU A 219 -36.25 -14.87 17.00
C GLU A 219 -35.39 -15.94 16.27
N PRO A 220 -35.96 -17.09 15.89
CA PRO A 220 -35.21 -18.09 15.15
C PRO A 220 -34.91 -17.59 13.73
N MET A 221 -33.65 -17.74 13.30
CA MET A 221 -33.30 -17.67 11.89
C MET A 221 -34.14 -18.71 11.13
N THR A 222 -34.87 -18.26 10.10
CA THR A 222 -35.65 -19.12 9.21
C THR A 222 -34.72 -20.07 8.47
N THR A 223 -34.60 -21.30 8.96
CA THR A 223 -34.04 -22.43 8.21
C THR A 223 -35.16 -23.03 7.37
N GLU A 224 -35.11 -22.88 6.05
CA GLU A 224 -35.94 -23.67 5.15
C GLU A 224 -35.45 -25.12 5.13
N GLU A 225 -36.26 -26.02 5.68
CA GLU A 225 -36.09 -27.47 5.58
C GLU A 225 -36.45 -27.95 4.17
N SER A 226 -35.53 -28.64 3.48
CA SER A 226 -35.87 -29.48 2.33
C SER A 226 -36.07 -30.94 2.78
N SER A 227 -37.30 -31.43 2.67
CA SER A 227 -37.63 -32.86 2.79
C SER A 227 -37.21 -33.60 1.52
N GLY A 228 -36.47 -34.70 1.68
CA GLY A 228 -35.73 -35.36 0.60
C GLY A 228 -36.47 -36.40 -0.26
N ALA A 229 -35.76 -36.86 -1.30
CA ALA A 229 -35.88 -38.21 -1.88
C ALA A 229 -34.65 -38.54 -2.78
N ALA A 230 -33.96 -39.62 -2.41
CA ALA A 230 -33.15 -40.59 -3.19
C ALA A 230 -32.32 -40.16 -4.43
N ALA A 231 -31.02 -40.46 -4.38
CA ALA A 231 -30.09 -40.56 -5.51
C ALA A 231 -30.30 -41.88 -6.32
N PRO A 232 -29.79 -42.05 -7.58
CA PRO A 232 -28.34 -42.09 -7.82
C PRO A 232 -27.79 -41.51 -9.17
N ALA A 233 -26.55 -41.02 -9.07
CA ALA A 233 -25.40 -41.09 -10.01
C ALA A 233 -25.50 -40.66 -11.49
N SER A 234 -24.89 -39.50 -11.81
CA SER A 234 -23.77 -39.33 -12.78
C SER A 234 -23.41 -37.83 -12.91
N GLY A 235 -22.13 -37.51 -13.11
CA GLY A 235 -21.57 -36.17 -12.90
C GLY A 235 -21.88 -35.09 -13.94
N ASP A 236 -21.74 -33.83 -13.50
CA ASP A 236 -21.20 -32.68 -14.24
C ASP A 236 -21.26 -31.41 -13.35
N ALA A 237 -20.19 -30.59 -13.42
CA ALA A 237 -20.01 -29.18 -13.03
C ALA A 237 -20.53 -28.62 -11.66
N PRO A 238 -19.76 -27.74 -10.97
CA PRO A 238 -20.27 -27.00 -9.82
C PRO A 238 -21.31 -25.93 -10.24
N PRO A 239 -22.37 -25.67 -9.46
CA PRO A 239 -23.39 -24.69 -9.82
C PRO A 239 -22.89 -23.26 -9.65
N LEU A 240 -23.43 -22.39 -10.52
CA LEU A 240 -23.31 -20.94 -10.47
C LEU A 240 -23.85 -20.42 -9.13
N VAL A 241 -23.11 -19.49 -8.53
CA VAL A 241 -23.47 -18.77 -7.30
C VAL A 241 -24.65 -17.85 -7.61
N ASP A 242 -25.63 -17.81 -6.72
CA ASP A 242 -26.79 -16.92 -6.80
C ASP A 242 -26.35 -15.48 -6.49
N ASP A 243 -26.27 -14.64 -7.53
CA ASP A 243 -25.81 -13.25 -7.47
C ASP A 243 -26.76 -12.31 -6.70
N SER A 244 -27.91 -12.79 -6.21
CA SER A 244 -28.95 -11.93 -5.62
C SER A 244 -28.67 -11.49 -4.16
N GLU A 245 -28.02 -12.33 -3.35
CA GLU A 245 -27.71 -12.00 -1.96
C GLU A 245 -26.53 -11.01 -1.84
N ASP A 246 -25.48 -11.16 -2.67
CA ASP A 246 -24.32 -10.25 -2.70
C ASP A 246 -24.70 -8.83 -3.16
N LEU A 247 -25.69 -8.70 -4.04
CA LEU A 247 -26.24 -7.41 -4.46
C LEU A 247 -26.95 -6.68 -3.31
N SER A 248 -27.66 -7.41 -2.46
CA SER A 248 -28.39 -6.82 -1.33
C SER A 248 -27.45 -6.27 -0.25
N HIS A 249 -26.37 -7.00 0.07
CA HIS A 249 -25.33 -6.54 0.98
C HIS A 249 -24.52 -5.35 0.40
N MET A 250 -24.32 -5.32 -0.92
CA MET A 250 -23.72 -4.18 -1.61
C MET A 250 -24.61 -2.94 -1.56
N GLU A 251 -25.92 -3.08 -1.75
CA GLU A 251 -26.87 -1.98 -1.61
C GLU A 251 -26.91 -1.42 -0.18
N GLU A 252 -26.85 -2.30 0.83
CA GLU A 252 -26.81 -1.90 2.25
C GLU A 252 -25.49 -1.21 2.63
N PHE A 253 -24.36 -1.68 2.10
CA PHE A 253 -23.05 -1.04 2.29
C PHE A 253 -22.95 0.31 1.57
N VAL A 254 -23.50 0.43 0.35
CA VAL A 254 -23.60 1.69 -0.40
C VAL A 254 -24.56 2.66 0.29
N ALA A 255 -25.65 2.17 0.88
CA ALA A 255 -26.58 2.99 1.68
C ALA A 255 -25.93 3.47 2.99
N ALA A 256 -25.12 2.63 3.65
CA ALA A 256 -24.33 3.03 4.81
C ALA A 256 -23.28 4.10 4.43
N GLN A 257 -22.64 4.00 3.26
CA GLN A 257 -21.73 5.03 2.75
C GLN A 257 -22.43 6.34 2.35
N ARG A 258 -23.68 6.28 1.86
CA ARG A 258 -24.51 7.48 1.64
C ARG A 258 -24.76 8.26 2.93
N SER A 259 -24.77 7.60 4.09
CA SER A 259 -25.01 8.25 5.39
C SER A 259 -23.77 8.95 5.99
N THR A 260 -22.57 8.65 5.49
CA THR A 260 -21.31 9.31 5.89
C THR A 260 -20.89 10.44 4.96
N CYS A 261 -21.67 10.79 3.94
CA CYS A 261 -21.33 12.00 3.21
C CYS A 261 -21.48 13.21 4.12
N CYS A 262 -20.34 13.89 4.22
CA CYS A 262 -20.27 15.33 4.20
C CYS A 262 -20.00 15.98 5.58
N GLU A 263 -19.01 15.50 6.35
CA GLU A 263 -18.29 16.42 7.23
C GLU A 263 -17.66 17.53 6.38
N SER A 264 -17.68 18.77 6.88
CA SER A 264 -17.04 19.91 6.22
C SER A 264 -15.52 19.68 6.17
N TYR A 265 -15.03 19.26 5.01
CA TYR A 265 -13.60 19.06 4.74
C TYR A 265 -13.00 20.29 4.06
N CYS A 266 -11.90 20.80 4.64
CA CYS A 266 -11.10 21.90 4.10
C CYS A 266 -9.74 21.34 3.68
N TYR A 267 -9.46 21.30 2.36
CA TYR A 267 -8.21 20.74 1.84
C TYR A 267 -7.00 21.56 2.27
N ASN A 268 -7.14 22.88 2.33
CA ASN A 268 -6.06 23.78 2.69
C ASN A 268 -5.61 23.63 4.16
N ASP A 269 -6.52 23.20 5.05
CA ASP A 269 -6.23 22.98 6.48
C ASP A 269 -5.74 21.55 6.78
N ASP A 270 -5.95 20.62 5.86
CA ASP A 270 -5.47 19.25 5.98
C ASP A 270 -3.95 19.23 5.80
N SER A 271 -3.21 19.14 6.90
CA SER A 271 -1.73 19.05 6.83
C SER A 271 -1.24 17.72 6.26
N GLU A 272 -2.03 16.65 6.40
CA GLU A 272 -1.62 15.31 5.97
C GLU A 272 -1.91 15.07 4.48
N ARG A 273 -2.96 15.70 3.94
CA ARG A 273 -3.44 15.60 2.56
C ARG A 273 -3.42 14.16 2.07
N LYS A 274 -4.07 13.25 2.81
CA LYS A 274 -3.97 11.79 2.60
C LYS A 274 -4.22 11.36 1.16
N GLN A 275 -5.05 12.11 0.42
CA GLN A 275 -5.37 11.87 -0.98
C GLN A 275 -4.16 11.93 -1.92
N VAL A 276 -3.09 12.69 -1.60
CA VAL A 276 -1.93 12.82 -2.51
C VAL A 276 -1.19 11.51 -2.72
N LYS A 277 -1.40 10.53 -1.82
CA LYS A 277 -0.86 9.17 -1.93
C LYS A 277 -1.67 8.28 -2.89
N HIS A 278 -2.79 8.76 -3.40
CA HIS A 278 -3.76 7.99 -4.20
C HIS A 278 -3.98 8.62 -5.59
N PHE A 279 -2.95 9.27 -6.13
CA PHE A 279 -3.01 9.97 -7.41
C PHE A 279 -2.66 9.07 -8.61
N ALA A 280 -2.82 7.74 -8.44
CA ALA A 280 -2.50 6.74 -9.44
C ALA A 280 -1.08 6.93 -10.01
N THR A 281 -0.88 6.71 -11.31
CA THR A 281 0.42 6.87 -11.96
C THR A 281 0.93 8.31 -12.03
N LYS A 282 0.15 9.30 -11.58
CA LYS A 282 0.56 10.71 -11.47
C LYS A 282 0.95 11.10 -10.04
N THR A 283 1.01 10.13 -9.12
CA THR A 283 1.51 10.34 -7.76
C THR A 283 2.96 10.82 -7.79
N MET A 284 3.30 11.77 -6.91
CA MET A 284 4.66 12.27 -6.77
C MET A 284 5.57 11.26 -6.09
N TYR A 285 6.82 11.16 -6.52
CA TYR A 285 7.74 10.14 -6.00
C TYR A 285 8.00 10.26 -4.50
N GLU A 286 8.08 11.50 -4.00
CA GLU A 286 8.44 11.83 -2.62
C GLU A 286 7.51 11.22 -1.57
N VAL A 287 6.23 11.01 -1.89
CA VAL A 287 5.27 10.41 -0.93
C VAL A 287 5.22 8.89 -0.96
N VAL A 288 5.83 8.27 -1.98
CA VAL A 288 5.81 6.81 -2.18
C VAL A 288 7.15 6.17 -1.86
N ARG A 289 8.27 6.88 -2.05
CA ARG A 289 9.62 6.34 -1.78
C ARG A 289 9.82 5.88 -0.34
N ALA A 290 10.84 5.07 -0.10
CA ALA A 290 11.28 4.73 1.26
C ALA A 290 11.76 5.98 2.01
N PRO A 291 11.53 6.07 3.34
CA PRO A 291 12.07 7.14 4.16
C PRO A 291 13.60 7.02 4.24
N ASP A 292 14.29 8.15 4.46
CA ASP A 292 15.76 8.17 4.54
C ASP A 292 16.31 7.38 5.74
N THR A 293 15.46 7.13 6.75
CA THR A 293 15.77 6.33 7.92
C THR A 293 15.67 4.82 7.68
N ASP A 294 15.20 4.37 6.52
CA ASP A 294 14.99 2.94 6.25
C ASP A 294 16.32 2.18 6.19
N ARG A 295 16.48 1.19 7.08
CA ARG A 295 17.69 0.37 7.20
C ARG A 295 17.60 -0.98 6.51
N GLN A 296 16.51 -1.27 5.80
CA GLN A 296 16.32 -2.58 5.15
C GLN A 296 17.32 -2.86 4.00
N HIS A 297 18.11 -1.86 3.58
CA HIS A 297 19.22 -2.01 2.65
C HIS A 297 20.51 -2.55 3.31
N ILE A 298 20.59 -2.56 4.64
CA ILE A 298 21.75 -3.06 5.39
C ILE A 298 21.56 -4.54 5.66
N VAL A 299 22.41 -5.37 5.06
CA VAL A 299 22.40 -6.83 5.26
C VAL A 299 23.62 -7.23 6.10
N PRO A 300 23.45 -7.68 7.35
CA PRO A 300 24.56 -8.07 8.21
C PRO A 300 25.43 -9.16 7.58
N ASN A 301 26.75 -9.04 7.71
CA ASN A 301 27.74 -9.99 7.18
C ASN A 301 27.70 -10.18 5.64
N CYS A 302 27.15 -9.21 4.92
CA CYS A 302 27.08 -9.20 3.47
C CYS A 302 27.54 -7.87 2.88
N LEU A 303 28.17 -7.92 1.71
CA LEU A 303 28.58 -6.75 0.95
C LEU A 303 27.81 -6.68 -0.36
N PRO A 304 27.22 -5.54 -0.74
CA PRO A 304 26.60 -5.39 -2.05
C PRO A 304 27.69 -5.46 -3.12
N VAL A 305 27.44 -6.20 -4.21
CA VAL A 305 28.40 -6.44 -5.30
C VAL A 305 27.86 -6.06 -6.67
N LYS A 306 26.53 -6.09 -6.88
CA LYS A 306 25.87 -5.65 -8.12
C LYS A 306 24.63 -4.83 -7.80
N PHE A 307 24.36 -3.84 -8.65
CA PHE A 307 23.17 -3.00 -8.58
C PHE A 307 22.53 -2.93 -9.98
N TRP A 308 21.29 -3.42 -10.11
CA TRP A 308 20.51 -3.33 -11.34
C TRP A 308 19.25 -2.51 -11.09
N LEU A 309 18.94 -1.56 -11.98
CA LEU A 309 17.84 -0.61 -11.82
C LEU A 309 17.05 -0.46 -13.12
N LEU A 310 15.73 -0.52 -13.00
CA LEU A 310 14.78 -0.10 -14.02
C LEU A 310 13.92 1.02 -13.46
N SER A 311 14.01 2.20 -14.05
CA SER A 311 13.37 3.42 -13.57
C SER A 311 12.44 4.00 -14.62
N ARG A 312 11.24 4.38 -14.22
CA ARG A 312 10.39 5.30 -14.97
C ARG A 312 11.05 6.68 -15.02
N HIS A 313 10.74 7.45 -16.05
CA HIS A 313 11.02 8.88 -16.06
C HIS A 313 10.42 9.62 -14.84
N GLY A 314 11.02 10.76 -14.50
CA GLY A 314 10.56 11.61 -13.42
C GLY A 314 9.27 12.37 -13.76
N THR A 315 8.90 13.27 -12.85
CA THR A 315 7.72 14.13 -13.01
C THR A 315 7.78 14.93 -14.32
N ARG A 316 6.70 14.87 -15.10
CA ARG A 316 6.60 15.52 -16.41
C ARG A 316 5.39 16.45 -16.51
N LEU A 317 5.41 17.30 -17.53
CA LEU A 317 4.25 18.06 -18.00
C LEU A 317 3.20 17.14 -18.64
N PRO A 318 1.96 17.63 -18.86
CA PRO A 318 0.88 16.84 -19.43
C PRO A 318 1.14 16.51 -20.91
N GLY A 319 0.29 15.65 -21.47
CA GLY A 319 0.37 15.33 -22.89
C GLY A 319 -0.06 16.52 -23.76
N LYS A 320 0.30 16.51 -25.04
CA LYS A 320 -0.09 17.57 -26.00
C LYS A 320 -1.58 17.95 -25.93
N ASN A 321 -2.47 16.97 -25.99
CA ASN A 321 -3.92 17.22 -25.97
C ASN A 321 -4.40 17.83 -24.64
N ASP A 322 -3.79 17.41 -23.53
CA ASP A 322 -4.10 17.93 -22.21
C ASP A 322 -3.68 19.40 -22.09
N ILE A 323 -2.52 19.77 -22.62
CA ILE A 323 -2.01 21.15 -22.62
C ILE A 323 -2.93 22.09 -23.41
N ASP A 324 -3.52 21.64 -24.52
CA ASP A 324 -4.42 22.46 -25.33
C ASP A 324 -5.82 22.59 -24.69
N GLU A 325 -6.40 21.49 -24.22
CA GLU A 325 -7.82 21.45 -23.85
C GLU A 325 -8.09 21.70 -22.37
N MET A 326 -7.21 21.22 -21.49
CA MET A 326 -7.41 21.31 -20.03
C MET A 326 -7.50 22.76 -19.54
N PRO A 327 -6.66 23.72 -19.97
CA PRO A 327 -6.74 25.10 -19.47
C PRO A 327 -8.10 25.76 -19.76
N LYS A 328 -8.65 25.50 -20.95
CA LYS A 328 -9.96 26.00 -21.38
C LYS A 328 -11.07 25.41 -20.51
N LYS A 329 -11.07 24.09 -20.33
CA LYS A 329 -12.06 23.36 -19.51
C LYS A 329 -11.99 23.78 -18.05
N LEU A 330 -10.79 23.84 -17.47
CA LEU A 330 -10.57 24.23 -16.08
C LEU A 330 -10.99 25.67 -15.82
N LYS A 331 -10.74 26.60 -16.74
CA LYS A 331 -11.16 27.99 -16.56
C LYS A 331 -12.69 28.10 -16.49
N LEU A 332 -13.40 27.42 -17.38
CA LEU A 332 -14.87 27.37 -17.35
C LEU A 332 -15.40 26.75 -16.05
N LEU A 333 -14.76 25.69 -15.56
CA LEU A 333 -15.12 25.04 -14.29
C LEU A 333 -14.84 25.96 -13.10
N GLN A 334 -13.67 26.59 -13.04
CA GLN A 334 -13.29 27.55 -12.00
C GLN A 334 -14.35 28.66 -11.88
N ASP A 335 -14.68 29.31 -13.01
CA ASP A 335 -15.64 30.42 -13.03
C ASP A 335 -17.03 29.95 -12.59
N ALA A 336 -17.47 28.77 -13.04
CA ALA A 336 -18.76 28.19 -12.64
C ALA A 336 -18.82 27.81 -11.16
N ILE A 337 -17.75 27.24 -10.60
CA ILE A 337 -17.65 26.89 -9.18
C ILE A 337 -17.74 28.15 -8.31
N LEU A 338 -16.99 29.20 -8.66
CA LEU A 338 -17.02 30.47 -7.92
C LEU A 338 -18.40 31.14 -8.02
N ASP A 339 -19.05 31.13 -9.20
CA ASP A 339 -20.43 31.64 -9.36
C ASP A 339 -21.43 30.85 -8.50
N ASN A 340 -21.31 29.53 -8.44
CA ASN A 340 -22.16 28.68 -7.61
C ASN A 340 -22.05 29.06 -6.13
N TYR A 341 -20.83 29.28 -5.62
CA TYR A 341 -20.59 29.61 -4.21
C TYR A 341 -20.97 31.05 -3.85
N PHE A 342 -20.52 32.04 -4.63
CA PHE A 342 -20.63 33.44 -4.24
C PHE A 342 -21.91 34.12 -4.76
N THR A 343 -22.38 33.74 -5.95
CA THR A 343 -23.55 34.37 -6.57
C THR A 343 -24.82 33.55 -6.33
N ARG A 344 -24.81 32.28 -6.72
CA ARG A 344 -26.02 31.43 -6.73
C ARG A 344 -26.32 30.80 -5.38
N ARG A 345 -25.31 30.66 -4.53
CA ARG A 345 -25.39 30.02 -3.21
C ARG A 345 -26.05 28.63 -3.28
N THR A 346 -25.59 27.83 -4.23
CA THR A 346 -26.07 26.46 -4.50
C THR A 346 -25.32 25.31 -3.81
N PRO A 347 -24.12 25.46 -3.22
CA PRO A 347 -23.46 24.37 -2.48
C PRO A 347 -24.31 23.85 -1.31
N PRO A 348 -24.14 22.56 -0.93
CA PRO A 348 -24.84 21.97 0.21
C PRO A 348 -24.38 22.58 1.54
N ASP A 349 -25.23 22.52 2.55
CA ASP A 349 -24.88 22.98 3.92
C ASP A 349 -23.76 22.13 4.53
N ASN A 350 -23.82 20.81 4.30
CA ASN A 350 -22.81 19.85 4.71
C ASN A 350 -21.91 19.46 3.52
N GLY A 351 -20.60 19.32 3.73
CA GLY A 351 -19.66 18.84 2.69
C GLY A 351 -19.25 19.88 1.64
N ARG A 352 -19.59 21.15 1.85
CA ARG A 352 -19.07 22.28 1.08
C ARG A 352 -17.57 22.51 1.33
N MET A 353 -16.94 23.25 0.41
CA MET A 353 -15.59 23.77 0.57
C MET A 353 -15.59 24.94 1.57
N CYS A 354 -14.49 25.07 2.32
CA CYS A 354 -14.19 26.20 3.19
C CYS A 354 -13.82 27.45 2.37
N ASP A 355 -13.76 28.61 3.02
CA ASP A 355 -13.44 29.87 2.34
C ASP A 355 -11.98 29.88 1.85
N GLU A 356 -11.06 29.23 2.58
CA GLU A 356 -9.65 29.07 2.23
C GLU A 356 -9.47 28.23 0.96
N ASP A 357 -10.24 27.15 0.80
CA ASP A 357 -10.26 26.33 -0.42
C ASP A 357 -10.76 27.14 -1.62
N LEU A 358 -11.79 27.99 -1.41
CA LEU A 358 -12.33 28.86 -2.47
C LEU A 358 -11.35 29.97 -2.85
N GLU A 359 -10.61 30.52 -1.90
CA GLU A 359 -9.54 31.49 -2.17
C GLU A 359 -8.39 30.84 -2.94
N LEU A 360 -7.98 29.64 -2.56
CA LEU A 360 -6.98 28.88 -3.29
C LEU A 360 -7.41 28.65 -4.74
N LEU A 361 -8.67 28.22 -4.95
CA LEU A 361 -9.23 28.02 -6.28
C LEU A 361 -9.38 29.33 -7.07
N ARG A 362 -9.78 30.42 -6.42
CA ARG A 362 -9.92 31.75 -7.06
C ARG A 362 -8.59 32.26 -7.60
N ASN A 363 -7.50 32.00 -6.88
CA ASN A 363 -6.16 32.44 -7.26
C ASN A 363 -5.48 31.54 -8.31
N TRP A 364 -6.12 30.44 -8.70
CA TRP A 364 -5.59 29.55 -9.72
C TRP A 364 -5.55 30.21 -11.10
N HIS A 365 -4.43 30.03 -11.80
CA HIS A 365 -4.28 30.35 -13.21
C HIS A 365 -3.37 29.30 -13.88
N TRP A 366 -3.66 28.97 -15.13
CA TRP A 366 -2.76 28.14 -15.93
C TRP A 366 -1.43 28.87 -16.19
N ASP A 367 -0.31 28.16 -16.11
CA ASP A 367 1.00 28.70 -16.51
C ASP A 367 1.10 28.75 -18.04
N THR A 368 1.06 29.96 -18.59
CA THR A 368 1.12 30.19 -20.05
C THR A 368 2.43 29.75 -20.69
N ASN A 369 3.48 29.46 -19.91
CA ASN A 369 4.73 28.91 -20.42
C ASN A 369 4.62 27.41 -20.75
N ILE A 370 3.60 26.72 -20.23
CA ILE A 370 3.31 25.33 -20.57
C ILE A 370 2.52 25.32 -21.88
N THR A 371 3.25 25.15 -22.98
CA THR A 371 2.71 25.07 -24.34
C THR A 371 2.93 23.69 -24.95
N GLU A 372 2.24 23.38 -26.05
CA GLU A 372 2.31 22.07 -26.73
C GLU A 372 3.73 21.65 -27.15
N GLN A 373 4.66 22.60 -27.30
CA GLN A 373 6.07 22.31 -27.59
C GLN A 373 6.76 21.52 -26.47
N TYR A 374 6.21 21.59 -25.26
CA TYR A 374 6.66 20.88 -24.08
C TYR A 374 5.79 19.65 -23.76
N ASP A 375 5.22 19.01 -24.79
CA ASP A 375 4.48 17.75 -24.65
C ASP A 375 5.25 16.72 -23.84
N SER A 376 4.68 16.33 -22.70
CA SER A 376 5.22 15.29 -21.82
C SER A 376 6.65 15.56 -21.36
N TYR A 377 7.09 16.82 -21.39
CA TYR A 377 8.47 17.23 -21.11
C TYR A 377 8.81 17.03 -19.63
N LEU A 378 10.03 16.60 -19.32
CA LEU A 378 10.47 16.45 -17.93
C LEU A 378 10.51 17.81 -17.23
N THR A 379 9.89 17.90 -16.06
CA THR A 379 9.87 19.11 -15.24
C THR A 379 11.16 19.25 -14.42
N GLU A 380 11.37 20.41 -13.83
CA GLU A 380 12.44 20.62 -12.83
C GLU A 380 12.30 19.64 -11.66
N GLN A 381 11.08 19.45 -11.13
CA GLN A 381 10.84 18.45 -10.09
C GLN A 381 11.19 17.04 -10.58
N GLY A 382 10.87 16.70 -11.83
CA GLY A 382 11.26 15.42 -12.42
C GLY A 382 12.76 15.21 -12.54
N TRP A 383 13.53 16.28 -12.74
CA TRP A 383 14.99 16.23 -12.66
C TRP A 383 15.45 15.94 -11.23
N GLU A 384 14.89 16.65 -10.25
CA GLU A 384 15.21 16.44 -8.84
C GLU A 384 14.86 15.02 -8.37
N ASP A 385 13.71 14.47 -8.78
CA ASP A 385 13.27 13.11 -8.44
C ASP A 385 14.38 12.08 -8.71
N LEU A 386 14.96 12.13 -9.92
CA LEU A 386 15.98 11.18 -10.36
C LEU A 386 17.38 11.50 -9.82
N LYS A 387 17.70 12.79 -9.69
CA LYS A 387 18.97 13.22 -9.10
C LYS A 387 19.07 12.77 -7.64
N TYR A 388 18.02 12.95 -6.85
CA TYR A 388 18.01 12.54 -5.45
C TYR A 388 17.85 11.02 -5.29
N LEU A 389 17.14 10.34 -6.19
CA LEU A 389 17.15 8.87 -6.25
C LEU A 389 18.59 8.34 -6.42
N ALA A 390 19.37 8.90 -7.34
CA ALA A 390 20.76 8.53 -7.55
C ALA A 390 21.64 8.80 -6.33
N LEU A 391 21.50 9.97 -5.70
CA LEU A 391 22.25 10.33 -4.49
C LEU A 391 22.00 9.33 -3.37
N ARG A 392 20.74 8.99 -3.09
CA ARG A 392 20.38 8.01 -2.06
C ARG A 392 20.88 6.60 -2.41
N ALA A 393 20.77 6.20 -3.68
CA ALA A 393 21.31 4.91 -4.11
C ALA A 393 22.84 4.84 -3.94
N LYS A 394 23.57 5.90 -4.30
CA LYS A 394 25.01 6.00 -4.12
C LYS A 394 25.41 6.01 -2.65
N GLU A 395 24.67 6.69 -1.78
CA GLU A 395 24.90 6.70 -0.34
C GLU A 395 24.71 5.30 0.27
N LYS A 396 23.58 4.65 -0.02
CA LYS A 396 23.23 3.31 0.49
C LYS A 396 24.16 2.20 -0.01
N TYR A 397 24.63 2.31 -1.26
CA TYR A 397 25.41 1.26 -1.93
C TYR A 397 26.78 1.75 -2.41
N TRP A 398 27.42 2.63 -1.64
CA TRP A 398 28.69 3.27 -2.02
C TRP A 398 29.80 2.25 -2.36
N GLN A 399 29.77 1.05 -1.79
CA GLN A 399 30.71 -0.04 -2.11
C GLN A 399 30.60 -0.48 -3.58
N VAL A 400 29.38 -0.46 -4.13
CA VAL A 400 29.13 -0.79 -5.54
C VAL A 400 29.33 0.42 -6.43
N PHE A 401 28.84 1.61 -6.04
CA PHE A 401 28.95 2.81 -6.89
C PHE A 401 30.39 3.35 -6.93
N GLY A 402 31.09 3.41 -5.80
CA GLY A 402 32.41 4.04 -5.69
C GLY A 402 32.35 5.58 -5.78
N THR A 403 33.50 6.20 -6.01
CA THR A 403 33.65 7.67 -5.94
C THR A 403 33.49 8.40 -7.27
N GLY A 404 33.83 7.76 -8.40
CA GLY A 404 33.80 8.38 -9.74
C GLY A 404 33.38 7.41 -10.85
N TYR A 405 33.24 7.93 -12.07
CA TYR A 405 32.74 7.20 -13.23
C TYR A 405 33.83 6.34 -13.88
N GLN A 406 33.48 5.08 -14.16
CA GLN A 406 34.33 4.12 -14.87
C GLN A 406 33.50 3.43 -15.97
N PRO A 407 33.82 3.61 -17.27
CA PRO A 407 32.98 3.11 -18.36
C PRO A 407 32.72 1.59 -18.34
N SER A 408 33.66 0.77 -17.86
CA SER A 408 33.42 -0.69 -17.75
C SER A 408 32.40 -1.01 -16.66
N LYS A 409 32.41 -0.25 -15.56
CA LYS A 409 31.66 -0.54 -14.35
C LYS A 409 30.18 -0.18 -14.46
N PHE A 410 29.86 0.80 -15.29
CA PHE A 410 28.52 1.37 -15.40
C PHE A 410 27.94 1.14 -16.80
N MET A 411 26.72 0.62 -16.85
CA MET A 411 25.94 0.56 -18.08
C MET A 411 24.62 1.31 -17.88
N PHE A 412 24.39 2.31 -18.72
CA PHE A 412 23.17 3.10 -18.74
C PHE A 412 22.46 2.96 -20.06
N ARG A 413 21.12 2.95 -20.07
CA ARG A 413 20.33 3.01 -21.29
C ARG A 413 19.00 3.72 -21.02
N HIS A 414 18.46 4.42 -22.01
CA HIS A 414 17.15 5.05 -21.93
C HIS A 414 16.40 4.89 -23.25
N THR A 415 15.07 5.01 -23.22
CA THR A 415 14.30 5.13 -24.47
C THR A 415 14.57 6.49 -25.13
N THR A 416 14.15 6.66 -26.38
CA THR A 416 14.43 7.87 -27.19
C THR A 416 13.56 9.09 -26.83
N THR A 417 12.73 9.02 -25.79
CA THR A 417 11.89 10.16 -25.41
C THR A 417 12.69 11.21 -24.63
N GLN A 418 12.32 12.50 -24.77
CA GLN A 418 12.98 13.58 -24.04
C GLN A 418 12.98 13.32 -22.53
N ARG A 419 11.85 12.88 -21.97
CA ARG A 419 11.71 12.68 -20.52
C ARG A 419 12.57 11.56 -19.97
N THR A 420 12.81 10.49 -20.72
CA THR A 420 13.68 9.38 -20.30
C THR A 420 15.15 9.72 -20.45
N GLU A 421 15.54 10.43 -21.52
CA GLU A 421 16.91 10.95 -21.68
C GLU A 421 17.25 11.96 -20.58
N ALA A 422 16.37 12.92 -20.29
CA ALA A 422 16.57 13.90 -19.23
C ALA A 422 16.61 13.23 -17.84
N SER A 423 15.79 12.20 -17.62
CA SER A 423 15.81 11.41 -16.37
C SER A 423 17.15 10.69 -16.19
N PHE A 424 17.68 10.08 -17.26
CA PHE A 424 19.03 9.50 -17.27
C PHE A 424 20.09 10.55 -16.89
N LYS A 425 20.06 11.73 -17.55
CA LYS A 425 21.00 12.84 -17.29
C LYS A 425 20.94 13.32 -15.84
N ALA A 426 19.75 13.46 -15.29
CA ALA A 426 19.54 13.83 -13.89
C ALA A 426 20.11 12.79 -12.92
N PHE A 427 19.89 11.50 -13.20
CA PHE A 427 20.42 10.41 -12.40
C PHE A 427 21.95 10.37 -12.41
N VAL A 428 22.59 10.51 -13.57
CA VAL A 428 24.07 10.53 -13.63
C VAL A 428 24.68 11.80 -13.04
N GLU A 429 23.98 12.95 -13.10
CA GLU A 429 24.36 14.14 -12.33
C GLU A 429 24.32 13.86 -10.82
N GLY A 430 23.30 13.13 -10.34
CA GLY A 430 23.22 12.72 -8.94
C GLY A 430 24.35 11.79 -8.52
N LEU A 431 24.75 10.86 -9.41
CA LEU A 431 25.85 9.93 -9.12
C LEU A 431 27.23 10.57 -9.14
N PHE A 432 27.52 11.44 -10.10
CA PHE A 432 28.90 11.86 -10.41
C PHE A 432 29.12 13.38 -10.32
N GLY A 433 28.05 14.15 -10.12
CA GLY A 433 28.09 15.61 -10.24
C GLY A 433 28.06 16.08 -11.70
N ARG A 434 27.88 17.39 -11.89
CA ARG A 434 27.60 18.00 -13.21
C ARG A 434 28.73 17.82 -14.23
N GLU A 435 29.98 17.97 -13.81
CA GLU A 435 31.12 17.92 -14.73
C GLU A 435 31.39 16.51 -15.25
N GLU A 436 31.37 15.52 -14.37
CA GLU A 436 31.65 14.13 -14.74
C GLU A 436 30.46 13.49 -15.48
N ALA A 437 29.22 13.89 -15.16
CA ALA A 437 28.01 13.43 -15.85
C ALA A 437 28.04 13.67 -17.38
N GLN A 438 28.70 14.74 -17.84
CA GLN A 438 28.82 15.03 -19.27
C GLN A 438 29.67 14.00 -20.03
N ARG A 439 30.52 13.24 -19.33
CA ARG A 439 31.37 12.20 -19.92
C ARG A 439 30.70 10.83 -19.95
N VAL A 440 29.57 10.68 -19.26
CA VAL A 440 28.83 9.42 -19.19
C VAL A 440 28.10 9.20 -20.51
N GLN A 441 28.40 8.09 -21.17
CA GLN A 441 27.76 7.73 -22.44
C GLN A 441 26.80 6.56 -22.21
N PRO A 442 25.50 6.71 -22.52
CA PRO A 442 24.58 5.59 -22.47
C PRO A 442 24.84 4.63 -23.64
N THR A 443 24.50 3.36 -23.44
CA THR A 443 24.35 2.40 -24.53
C THR A 443 23.27 2.92 -25.49
N PRO A 444 23.52 2.92 -26.82
CA PRO A 444 22.54 3.37 -27.79
C PRO A 444 21.21 2.61 -27.68
N ALA A 445 20.11 3.32 -27.90
CA ALA A 445 18.80 2.69 -28.07
C ALA A 445 18.80 1.77 -29.31
N THR A 446 18.10 0.64 -29.23
CA THR A 446 17.90 -0.27 -30.36
C THR A 446 16.54 -0.03 -31.00
N ASP A 447 16.40 -0.38 -32.28
CA ASP A 447 15.09 -0.45 -32.94
C ASP A 447 14.98 -1.83 -33.64
N PRO A 448 14.08 -2.72 -33.20
CA PRO A 448 13.10 -2.53 -32.13
C PRO A 448 13.74 -2.46 -30.73
N ASP A 449 13.21 -1.61 -29.85
CA ASP A 449 13.59 -1.57 -28.42
C ASP A 449 12.75 -2.56 -27.62
N ARG A 450 13.14 -3.84 -27.69
CA ARG A 450 12.48 -4.94 -26.99
C ARG A 450 12.79 -5.02 -25.50
N LEU A 451 13.72 -4.20 -25.00
CA LEU A 451 14.15 -4.23 -23.60
C LEU A 451 13.41 -3.18 -22.78
N LEU A 452 13.36 -1.93 -23.27
CA LEU A 452 12.79 -0.82 -22.51
C LEU A 452 11.34 -0.52 -22.87
N LYS A 453 10.90 -0.85 -24.09
CA LYS A 453 9.53 -0.62 -24.54
C LYS A 453 9.01 -1.77 -25.41
N PRO A 454 9.09 -3.03 -24.92
CA PRO A 454 8.63 -4.20 -25.65
C PRO A 454 7.20 -4.05 -26.15
N TYR A 455 6.29 -3.46 -25.38
CA TYR A 455 4.89 -3.29 -25.76
C TYR A 455 4.65 -2.47 -27.06
N ASP A 456 5.58 -1.61 -27.50
CA ASP A 456 5.46 -0.86 -28.77
C ASP A 456 5.51 -1.78 -30.01
N TYR A 457 6.06 -2.98 -29.85
CA TYR A 457 6.31 -3.92 -30.94
C TYR A 457 5.45 -5.18 -30.86
N CYS A 458 4.41 -5.16 -30.02
CA CYS A 458 3.53 -6.30 -29.80
C CYS A 458 2.11 -6.02 -30.33
N PRO A 459 1.68 -6.63 -31.45
CA PRO A 459 0.34 -6.45 -31.99
C PRO A 459 -0.79 -6.87 -31.05
N ASP A 460 -0.59 -7.93 -30.26
CA ASP A 460 -1.59 -8.38 -29.27
C ASP A 460 -1.78 -7.34 -28.16
N TYR A 461 -0.67 -6.75 -27.69
CA TYR A 461 -0.73 -5.64 -26.74
C TYR A 461 -1.39 -4.40 -27.34
N GLU A 462 -1.08 -4.05 -28.60
CA GLU A 462 -1.74 -2.96 -29.32
C GLU A 462 -3.27 -3.19 -29.42
N ALA A 463 -3.67 -4.44 -29.67
CA ALA A 463 -5.06 -4.85 -29.65
C ALA A 463 -5.66 -4.83 -28.24
N ASN A 464 -4.89 -4.99 -27.16
CA ASN A 464 -5.38 -4.90 -25.78
C ASN A 464 -5.40 -3.46 -25.22
N LYS A 465 -4.46 -2.59 -25.61
CA LYS A 465 -4.16 -1.34 -24.87
C LYS A 465 -5.30 -0.34 -24.75
N ASN A 466 -6.25 -0.41 -25.67
CA ASN A 466 -7.45 0.42 -25.74
C ASN A 466 -8.73 -0.42 -25.63
N ARG A 467 -8.66 -1.60 -24.99
CA ARG A 467 -9.80 -2.51 -24.84
C ARG A 467 -10.98 -1.79 -24.21
N ASP A 468 -10.77 -1.02 -23.16
CA ASP A 468 -11.84 -0.28 -22.46
C ASP A 468 -12.60 0.70 -23.37
N LYS A 469 -11.96 1.21 -24.44
CA LYS A 469 -12.63 2.11 -25.40
C LYS A 469 -13.53 1.37 -26.41
N ARG A 470 -13.36 0.06 -26.55
CA ARG A 470 -14.07 -0.77 -27.54
C ARG A 470 -15.00 -1.79 -26.91
N ASP A 471 -14.68 -2.25 -25.71
CA ASP A 471 -15.42 -3.26 -24.96
C ASP A 471 -16.28 -2.55 -23.91
N GLU A 472 -17.56 -2.36 -24.22
CA GLU A 472 -18.55 -1.81 -23.30
C GLU A 472 -18.70 -2.67 -22.04
N ASN A 473 -18.27 -3.94 -22.06
CA ASN A 473 -18.28 -4.87 -20.94
C ASN A 473 -16.92 -5.00 -20.24
N SER A 474 -15.96 -4.13 -20.57
CA SER A 474 -14.72 -4.00 -19.78
C SER A 474 -15.04 -3.64 -18.32
N GLU A 475 -14.17 -4.08 -17.41
CA GLU A 475 -14.33 -3.77 -15.98
C GLU A 475 -14.34 -2.26 -15.72
N VAL A 476 -13.59 -1.48 -16.50
CA VAL A 476 -13.64 0.00 -16.41
C VAL A 476 -15.03 0.52 -16.77
N ASN A 477 -15.61 0.10 -17.89
CA ASN A 477 -16.93 0.58 -18.31
C ASN A 477 -18.06 0.10 -17.40
N LYS A 478 -17.97 -1.12 -16.87
CA LYS A 478 -18.87 -1.60 -15.81
C LYS A 478 -18.75 -0.71 -14.57
N PHE A 479 -17.54 -0.38 -14.14
CA PHE A 479 -17.29 0.47 -12.98
C PHE A 479 -17.83 1.89 -13.18
N LEU A 480 -17.63 2.48 -14.35
CA LEU A 480 -18.17 3.81 -14.69
C LEU A 480 -19.71 3.89 -14.62
N ARG A 481 -20.40 2.76 -14.86
CA ARG A 481 -21.87 2.65 -14.74
C ARG A 481 -22.35 2.24 -13.34
N SER A 482 -21.44 1.89 -12.44
CA SER A 482 -21.80 1.45 -11.09
C SER A 482 -22.43 2.57 -10.25
N ALA A 483 -23.27 2.19 -9.28
CA ALA A 483 -23.86 3.12 -8.33
C ALA A 483 -22.79 3.87 -7.50
N LEU A 484 -21.68 3.20 -7.19
CA LEU A 484 -20.56 3.78 -6.47
C LEU A 484 -19.89 4.92 -7.26
N PHE A 485 -19.52 4.68 -8.51
CA PHE A 485 -18.82 5.68 -9.32
C PHE A 485 -19.75 6.85 -9.69
N THR A 486 -20.98 6.54 -10.10
CA THR A 486 -21.98 7.58 -10.44
C THR A 486 -22.38 8.40 -9.21
N GLY A 487 -22.49 7.77 -8.04
CA GLY A 487 -22.68 8.46 -6.76
C GLY A 487 -21.49 9.36 -6.40
N THR A 488 -20.26 8.87 -6.60
CA THR A 488 -19.04 9.67 -6.38
C THR A 488 -19.00 10.92 -7.27
N VAL A 489 -19.34 10.78 -8.56
CA VAL A 489 -19.44 11.93 -9.48
C VAL A 489 -20.52 12.91 -9.03
N TRP A 490 -21.66 12.41 -8.55
CA TRP A 490 -22.72 13.24 -7.98
C TRP A 490 -22.25 14.03 -6.76
N ASP A 491 -21.59 13.36 -5.81
CA ASP A 491 -21.11 13.98 -4.58
C ASP A 491 -20.05 15.06 -4.85
N ILE A 492 -19.12 14.80 -5.78
CA ILE A 492 -18.15 15.82 -6.22
C ILE A 492 -18.90 17.00 -6.86
N SER A 493 -19.88 16.73 -7.72
CA SER A 493 -20.66 17.79 -8.39
C SER A 493 -21.44 18.65 -7.38
N GLN A 494 -22.07 18.03 -6.38
CA GLN A 494 -22.77 18.74 -5.30
C GLN A 494 -21.81 19.58 -4.45
N ARG A 495 -20.66 19.02 -4.06
CA ARG A 495 -19.61 19.77 -3.33
C ARG A 495 -19.18 21.02 -4.09
N LEU A 496 -19.12 20.95 -5.42
CA LEU A 496 -18.77 22.07 -6.30
C LEU A 496 -19.96 23.03 -6.60
N GLY A 497 -21.13 22.77 -6.02
CA GLY A 497 -22.33 23.60 -6.14
C GLY A 497 -23.16 23.38 -7.40
N PHE A 498 -22.89 22.32 -8.18
CA PHE A 498 -23.69 21.98 -9.35
C PHE A 498 -24.92 21.16 -8.96
N ARG A 499 -26.09 21.46 -9.52
CA ARG A 499 -27.34 20.70 -9.28
C ARG A 499 -27.54 19.52 -10.24
N HIS A 500 -26.50 19.17 -10.99
CA HIS A 500 -26.48 18.09 -11.96
C HIS A 500 -25.10 17.43 -11.94
N ASN A 501 -25.01 16.23 -12.49
CA ASN A 501 -23.71 15.57 -12.66
C ASN A 501 -22.86 16.32 -13.67
N LEU A 502 -21.65 16.68 -13.25
CA LEU A 502 -20.58 16.98 -14.18
C LEU A 502 -20.24 15.74 -15.02
N SER A 503 -19.75 15.97 -16.23
CA SER A 503 -19.26 14.87 -17.05
C SER A 503 -17.99 14.26 -16.46
N VAL A 504 -17.74 12.98 -16.74
CA VAL A 504 -16.51 12.30 -16.31
C VAL A 504 -15.27 13.05 -16.81
N GLU A 505 -15.30 13.61 -18.02
CA GLU A 505 -14.19 14.42 -18.55
C GLU A 505 -13.94 15.71 -17.74
N GLN A 506 -14.99 16.36 -17.21
CA GLN A 506 -14.84 17.55 -16.38
C GLN A 506 -14.20 17.19 -15.03
N ILE A 507 -14.65 16.08 -14.43
CA ILE A 507 -14.05 15.54 -13.20
C ILE A 507 -12.58 15.16 -13.43
N GLU A 508 -12.28 14.47 -14.53
CA GLU A 508 -10.92 14.08 -14.91
C GLU A 508 -10.02 15.28 -15.19
N ALA A 509 -10.53 16.35 -15.82
CA ALA A 509 -9.75 17.57 -16.03
C ALA A 509 -9.31 18.19 -14.69
N MET A 510 -10.24 18.35 -13.74
CA MET A 510 -9.90 18.87 -12.40
C MET A 510 -8.97 17.93 -11.66
N TRP A 511 -9.19 16.61 -11.76
CA TRP A 511 -8.34 15.63 -11.12
C TRP A 511 -6.93 15.63 -11.71
N ASP A 512 -6.78 15.69 -13.02
CA ASP A 512 -5.46 15.77 -13.66
C ASP A 512 -4.73 17.07 -13.32
N ALA A 513 -5.42 18.20 -13.29
CA ALA A 513 -4.85 19.47 -12.82
C ALA A 513 -4.30 19.34 -11.40
N CYS A 514 -5.12 18.81 -10.50
CA CYS A 514 -4.76 18.52 -9.11
C CYS A 514 -3.49 17.67 -9.02
N ARG A 515 -3.45 16.53 -9.73
CA ARG A 515 -2.35 15.57 -9.66
C ARG A 515 -1.06 16.09 -10.26
N TYR A 516 -1.12 16.74 -11.43
CA TYR A 516 0.05 17.30 -12.10
C TYR A 516 0.69 18.42 -11.29
N GLU A 517 -0.08 19.42 -10.88
CA GLU A 517 0.46 20.56 -10.13
C GLU A 517 1.00 20.13 -8.75
N GLN A 518 0.32 19.20 -8.08
CA GLN A 518 0.81 18.66 -6.82
C GLN A 518 2.16 17.94 -7.00
N ALA A 519 2.35 17.26 -8.13
CA ALA A 519 3.61 16.63 -8.48
C ALA A 519 4.68 17.66 -8.91
N TRP A 520 4.32 18.79 -9.52
CA TRP A 520 5.30 19.82 -9.91
C TRP A 520 5.80 20.65 -8.73
N LYS A 521 4.98 20.82 -7.69
CA LYS A 521 5.27 21.66 -6.52
C LYS A 521 4.88 20.94 -5.23
N ILE A 522 5.74 20.03 -4.77
CA ILE A 522 5.52 19.15 -3.61
C ILE A 522 5.11 19.93 -2.34
N SER A 523 5.69 21.10 -2.11
CA SER A 523 5.44 21.91 -0.90
C SER A 523 4.17 22.76 -0.95
N ARG A 524 3.51 22.89 -2.10
CA ARG A 524 2.32 23.73 -2.27
C ARG A 524 1.09 22.86 -2.55
N PRO A 525 -0.09 23.22 -2.01
CA PRO A 525 -1.33 22.57 -2.39
C PRO A 525 -1.70 22.94 -3.83
N SER A 526 -2.10 21.97 -4.65
CA SER A 526 -2.71 22.28 -5.94
C SER A 526 -4.17 22.74 -5.75
N PRO A 527 -4.57 23.88 -6.35
CA PRO A 527 -5.91 24.43 -6.18
C PRO A 527 -7.05 23.53 -6.59
N PHE A 528 -6.93 22.74 -7.67
CA PHE A 528 -8.03 21.86 -8.07
C PHE A 528 -8.20 20.62 -7.18
N CYS A 529 -7.27 20.36 -6.25
CA CYS A 529 -7.44 19.25 -5.31
C CYS A 529 -8.54 19.50 -4.27
N VAL A 530 -8.96 20.76 -4.04
CA VAL A 530 -10.06 21.12 -3.13
C VAL A 530 -11.41 20.48 -3.51
N ALA A 531 -11.54 20.11 -4.78
CA ALA A 531 -12.72 19.49 -5.35
C ALA A 531 -12.97 18.07 -4.81
N PHE A 532 -11.95 17.41 -4.25
CA PHE A 532 -11.99 15.99 -3.92
C PHE A 532 -11.66 15.72 -2.45
N THR A 533 -12.45 14.84 -1.84
CA THR A 533 -12.11 14.21 -0.55
C THR A 533 -11.22 12.98 -0.75
N ALA A 534 -10.58 12.51 0.32
CA ALA A 534 -9.72 11.33 0.25
C ALA A 534 -10.44 10.06 -0.23
N ASP A 535 -11.70 9.85 0.16
CA ASP A 535 -12.47 8.68 -0.26
C ASP A 535 -12.87 8.75 -1.73
N GLN A 536 -13.28 9.92 -2.21
CA GLN A 536 -13.55 10.14 -3.63
C GLN A 536 -12.30 9.88 -4.49
N VAL A 537 -11.12 10.34 -4.03
CA VAL A 537 -9.86 10.05 -4.73
C VAL A 537 -9.54 8.55 -4.77
N ARG A 538 -9.87 7.77 -3.74
CA ARG A 538 -9.70 6.30 -3.77
C ARG A 538 -10.61 5.63 -4.81
N VAL A 539 -11.82 6.13 -5.00
CA VAL A 539 -12.73 5.65 -6.06
C VAL A 539 -12.18 6.00 -7.44
N LEU A 540 -11.66 7.23 -7.63
CA LEU A 540 -11.01 7.65 -8.87
C LEU A 540 -9.73 6.84 -9.15
N GLU A 541 -8.91 6.56 -8.14
CA GLU A 541 -7.74 5.69 -8.23
C GLU A 541 -8.15 4.27 -8.67
N TYR A 542 -9.22 3.71 -8.10
CA TYR A 542 -9.66 2.36 -8.47
C TYR A 542 -10.08 2.25 -9.94
N LYS A 543 -10.66 3.32 -10.52
CA LYS A 543 -10.90 3.39 -11.96
C LYS A 543 -9.60 3.27 -12.77
N GLU A 544 -8.55 3.99 -12.38
CA GLU A 544 -7.22 3.88 -13.02
C GLU A 544 -6.61 2.50 -12.81
N ASP A 545 -6.77 1.93 -11.62
CA ASP A 545 -6.29 0.58 -11.31
C ASP A 545 -6.92 -0.46 -12.21
N LEU A 546 -8.25 -0.43 -12.40
CA LEU A 546 -8.92 -1.33 -13.34
C LEU A 546 -8.34 -1.20 -14.75
N SER A 547 -8.16 0.03 -15.25
CA SER A 547 -7.63 0.23 -16.60
C SER A 547 -6.20 -0.30 -16.74
N TYR A 548 -5.31 0.07 -15.82
CA TYR A 548 -3.91 -0.36 -15.87
C TYR A 548 -3.73 -1.85 -15.54
N TYR A 549 -4.56 -2.43 -14.67
CA TYR A 549 -4.52 -3.84 -14.31
C TYR A 549 -4.81 -4.74 -15.53
N TYR A 550 -5.85 -4.42 -16.28
CA TYR A 550 -6.23 -5.13 -17.51
C TYR A 550 -5.41 -4.74 -18.73
N ARG A 551 -4.59 -3.68 -18.64
CA ARG A 551 -3.71 -3.25 -19.72
C ARG A 551 -2.28 -3.80 -19.59
N ASN A 552 -1.70 -3.69 -18.40
CA ASN A 552 -0.26 -3.81 -18.15
C ASN A 552 0.09 -4.84 -17.07
N SER A 553 -0.89 -5.53 -16.48
CA SER A 553 -0.67 -6.42 -15.33
C SER A 553 -1.46 -7.72 -15.45
N TYR A 554 -1.84 -8.31 -14.33
CA TYR A 554 -2.45 -9.64 -14.23
C TYR A 554 -3.80 -9.79 -14.93
N GLY A 555 -4.49 -8.68 -15.24
CA GLY A 555 -5.70 -8.72 -16.08
C GLY A 555 -5.43 -8.97 -17.56
N TYR A 556 -4.17 -8.87 -18.00
CA TYR A 556 -3.72 -9.24 -19.35
C TYR A 556 -2.71 -10.39 -19.28
N ASN A 557 -3.11 -11.56 -19.79
CA ASN A 557 -2.37 -12.81 -19.61
C ASN A 557 -0.93 -12.78 -20.13
N HIS A 558 -0.64 -12.00 -21.18
CA HIS A 558 0.70 -11.90 -21.76
C HIS A 558 1.60 -10.84 -21.09
N SER A 559 1.12 -10.11 -20.07
CA SER A 559 1.91 -9.08 -19.38
C SER A 559 3.28 -9.59 -18.89
N PRO A 560 3.39 -10.75 -18.21
CA PRO A 560 4.69 -11.28 -17.75
C PRO A 560 5.67 -11.59 -18.88
N GLU A 561 5.17 -11.96 -20.06
CA GLU A 561 5.98 -12.36 -21.21
C GLU A 561 6.58 -11.15 -21.92
N LEU A 562 5.89 -10.01 -21.89
CA LEU A 562 6.39 -8.77 -22.48
C LEU A 562 7.66 -8.26 -21.79
N ALA A 563 7.80 -8.48 -20.48
CA ALA A 563 9.01 -8.12 -19.72
C ALA A 563 10.14 -9.17 -19.81
N CYS A 564 10.03 -10.20 -20.68
CA CYS A 564 11.02 -11.28 -20.78
C CYS A 564 12.45 -10.75 -20.99
N HIS A 565 12.62 -9.78 -21.90
CA HIS A 565 13.94 -9.23 -22.20
C HIS A 565 14.56 -8.49 -21.00
N ALA A 566 13.76 -7.70 -20.28
CA ALA A 566 14.21 -7.00 -19.07
C ALA A 566 14.54 -7.99 -17.93
N MET A 567 13.71 -9.02 -17.72
CA MET A 567 13.96 -10.08 -16.73
C MET A 567 15.23 -10.88 -17.05
N SER A 568 15.37 -11.32 -18.31
CA SER A 568 16.57 -12.02 -18.79
C SER A 568 17.82 -11.16 -18.62
N ASP A 569 17.70 -9.86 -18.90
CA ASP A 569 18.79 -8.91 -18.74
C ASP A 569 19.25 -8.78 -17.29
N MET A 570 18.32 -8.53 -16.37
CA MET A 570 18.60 -8.47 -14.94
C MET A 570 19.31 -9.74 -14.47
N LEU A 571 18.75 -10.92 -14.79
CA LEU A 571 19.29 -12.20 -14.34
C LEU A 571 20.70 -12.45 -14.89
N ARG A 572 20.98 -12.05 -16.13
CA ARG A 572 22.30 -12.18 -16.76
C ARG A 572 23.34 -11.29 -16.08
N HIS A 573 23.03 -10.00 -15.88
CA HIS A 573 23.95 -9.06 -15.26
C HIS A 573 24.23 -9.38 -13.80
N LEU A 574 23.21 -9.80 -13.04
CA LEU A 574 23.39 -10.23 -11.65
C LEU A 574 24.10 -11.60 -11.54
N SER A 575 24.00 -12.47 -12.56
CA SER A 575 24.75 -13.74 -12.61
C SER A 575 26.22 -13.54 -12.93
N SER A 576 26.56 -12.52 -13.72
CA SER A 576 27.94 -12.23 -14.11
C SER A 576 28.78 -11.79 -12.92
N ARG A 577 30.02 -12.31 -12.83
CA ARG A 577 31.04 -11.79 -11.91
C ARG A 577 31.76 -10.57 -12.49
N ASP A 578 31.80 -10.47 -13.81
CA ASP A 578 32.47 -9.40 -14.54
C ASP A 578 31.61 -8.15 -14.59
N ASP A 579 32.26 -7.02 -14.85
CA ASP A 579 31.61 -5.73 -15.12
C ASP A 579 30.61 -5.82 -16.30
N PRO A 580 29.53 -4.99 -16.32
CA PRO A 580 29.26 -3.87 -15.42
C PRO A 580 28.75 -4.29 -14.04
N SER A 581 29.15 -3.53 -13.02
CA SER A 581 28.69 -3.71 -11.64
C SER A 581 27.44 -2.90 -11.30
N VAL A 582 27.17 -1.85 -12.09
CA VAL A 582 25.96 -1.04 -12.00
C VAL A 582 25.29 -1.00 -13.37
N VAL A 583 24.02 -1.38 -13.43
CA VAL A 583 23.17 -1.28 -14.61
C VAL A 583 21.95 -0.43 -14.27
N ALA A 584 21.66 0.59 -15.07
CA ALA A 584 20.50 1.44 -14.85
C ALA A 584 19.79 1.82 -16.16
N TYR A 585 18.49 1.58 -16.18
CA TYR A 585 17.64 1.71 -17.35
C TYR A 585 16.49 2.68 -17.13
N PHE A 586 16.21 3.54 -18.11
CA PHE A 586 15.18 4.59 -18.00
C PHE A 586 14.08 4.39 -19.05
N THR A 587 12.86 4.16 -18.57
CA THR A 587 11.69 3.76 -19.35
C THR A 587 10.40 4.47 -18.87
N HIS A 588 9.24 3.87 -19.14
CA HIS A 588 7.90 4.35 -18.87
C HIS A 588 7.20 3.49 -17.81
N ASP A 589 6.08 3.99 -17.30
CA ASP A 589 5.21 3.29 -16.33
C ASP A 589 4.79 1.91 -16.80
N THR A 590 4.49 1.76 -18.09
CA THR A 590 4.09 0.47 -18.66
C THR A 590 5.13 -0.62 -18.43
N GLU A 591 6.41 -0.35 -18.69
CA GLU A 591 7.46 -1.37 -18.53
C GLU A 591 7.67 -1.74 -17.06
N ILE A 592 7.57 -0.77 -16.14
CA ILE A 592 7.64 -1.05 -14.69
C ILE A 592 6.52 -2.01 -14.27
N GLN A 593 5.30 -1.81 -14.76
CA GLN A 593 4.16 -2.66 -14.42
C GLN A 593 4.28 -4.08 -15.01
N LEU A 594 4.70 -4.19 -16.27
CA LEU A 594 4.96 -5.49 -16.91
C LEU A 594 6.07 -6.24 -16.16
N PHE A 595 7.12 -5.54 -15.74
CA PHE A 595 8.21 -6.11 -14.96
C PHE A 595 7.76 -6.61 -13.58
N LEU A 596 6.93 -5.85 -12.86
CA LEU A 596 6.35 -6.29 -11.59
C LEU A 596 5.44 -7.52 -11.77
N ALA A 597 4.65 -7.55 -12.85
CA ALA A 597 3.85 -8.72 -13.19
C ALA A 597 4.75 -9.95 -13.46
N ALA A 598 5.86 -9.78 -14.18
CA ALA A 598 6.85 -10.83 -14.44
C ALA A 598 7.58 -11.32 -13.19
N LEU A 599 7.82 -10.45 -12.21
CA LEU A 599 8.32 -10.81 -10.89
C LEU A 599 7.30 -11.59 -10.05
N GLY A 600 6.00 -11.49 -10.35
CA GLY A 600 4.94 -12.03 -9.49
C GLY A 600 4.66 -11.13 -8.28
N ALA A 601 5.01 -9.85 -8.37
CA ALA A 601 4.87 -8.88 -7.28
C ALA A 601 3.52 -8.16 -7.32
N LYS A 602 3.01 -7.77 -6.14
CA LYS A 602 1.76 -7.00 -6.01
C LYS A 602 0.54 -7.73 -6.63
N HIS A 603 0.57 -9.07 -6.64
CA HIS A 603 -0.52 -9.89 -7.13
C HIS A 603 -1.57 -10.12 -6.05
N ASP A 604 -2.78 -9.63 -6.30
CA ASP A 604 -3.95 -9.85 -5.45
C ASP A 604 -4.43 -11.31 -5.52
N SER A 605 -5.05 -11.79 -4.44
CA SER A 605 -5.66 -13.12 -4.41
C SER A 605 -6.92 -13.22 -5.28
N GLN A 606 -7.59 -12.10 -5.51
CA GLN A 606 -8.72 -11.97 -6.42
C GLN A 606 -8.43 -10.89 -7.46
N PRO A 607 -8.86 -11.05 -8.72
CA PRO A 607 -8.70 -10.01 -9.72
C PRO A 607 -9.54 -8.77 -9.36
N LEU A 608 -9.02 -7.59 -9.68
CA LEU A 608 -9.76 -6.34 -9.55
C LEU A 608 -10.93 -6.35 -10.54
N ARG A 609 -12.13 -6.05 -10.09
CA ARG A 609 -13.36 -6.00 -10.90
C ARG A 609 -14.16 -4.76 -10.56
N ALA A 610 -15.13 -4.44 -11.41
CA ALA A 610 -16.05 -3.32 -11.19
C ALA A 610 -16.90 -3.46 -9.92
N ASP A 611 -17.19 -4.68 -9.50
CA ASP A 611 -18.13 -5.01 -8.43
C ASP A 611 -17.49 -5.19 -7.05
N ASN A 612 -16.16 -5.37 -6.97
CA ASN A 612 -15.50 -5.77 -5.73
C ASN A 612 -14.69 -4.66 -5.05
N TYR A 613 -14.85 -3.38 -5.43
CA TYR A 613 -14.16 -2.25 -4.77
C TYR A 613 -14.23 -2.27 -3.23
N PRO A 614 -15.38 -2.55 -2.57
CA PRO A 614 -15.46 -2.59 -1.10
C PRO A 614 -14.50 -3.60 -0.47
N PHE A 615 -14.24 -4.73 -1.14
CA PHE A 615 -13.33 -5.78 -0.68
C PHE A 615 -11.87 -5.52 -1.09
N MET A 616 -11.64 -4.56 -2.01
CA MET A 616 -10.34 -4.25 -2.60
C MET A 616 -9.70 -2.95 -2.02
N GLN A 617 -10.14 -2.51 -0.85
CA GLN A 617 -9.56 -1.34 -0.16
C GLN A 617 -8.07 -1.53 0.18
N ASN A 618 -7.71 -2.76 0.59
CA ASN A 618 -6.33 -3.15 0.94
C ASN A 618 -5.64 -3.97 -0.15
N ARG A 619 -6.10 -3.85 -1.41
CA ARG A 619 -5.49 -4.50 -2.57
C ARG A 619 -3.98 -4.26 -2.64
N LYS A 620 -3.25 -5.26 -3.10
CA LYS A 620 -1.82 -5.21 -3.35
C LYS A 620 -1.51 -4.41 -4.62
N TYR A 621 -2.27 -4.58 -5.70
CA TYR A 621 -2.08 -3.83 -6.93
C TYR A 621 -2.69 -2.42 -6.81
N LYS A 622 -1.84 -1.40 -6.83
CA LYS A 622 -2.23 0.02 -6.83
C LYS A 622 -1.39 0.78 -7.84
N THR A 623 -2.01 1.58 -8.70
CA THR A 623 -1.30 2.44 -9.65
C THR A 623 -0.49 3.55 -8.98
N SER A 624 -0.85 3.96 -7.75
CA SER A 624 -0.06 4.90 -6.95
C SER A 624 1.25 4.34 -6.43
N ASP A 625 1.41 3.01 -6.39
CA ASP A 625 2.72 2.36 -6.19
C ASP A 625 3.62 2.50 -7.43
N ILE A 626 3.11 3.03 -8.55
CA ILE A 626 3.86 3.32 -9.78
C ILE A 626 3.85 4.84 -10.03
N PRO A 627 4.39 5.66 -9.10
CA PRO A 627 4.42 7.12 -9.22
C PRO A 627 5.32 7.58 -10.38
N PHE A 628 5.43 8.89 -10.60
CA PHE A 628 6.59 9.42 -11.31
C PHE A 628 7.89 8.93 -10.65
N ALA A 629 8.95 8.71 -11.45
CA ALA A 629 10.21 8.12 -11.01
C ALA A 629 10.09 6.73 -10.32
N ALA A 630 8.95 6.04 -10.49
CA ALA A 630 8.80 4.66 -10.02
C ALA A 630 9.96 3.79 -10.49
N ASN A 631 10.51 2.99 -9.61
CA ASN A 631 11.70 2.20 -9.94
C ASN A 631 11.67 0.83 -9.27
N VAL A 632 12.24 -0.13 -9.99
CA VAL A 632 12.54 -1.46 -9.47
C VAL A 632 14.05 -1.63 -9.47
N ALA A 633 14.61 -1.94 -8.30
CA ALA A 633 16.03 -2.22 -8.16
C ALA A 633 16.25 -3.66 -7.67
N ALA A 634 17.28 -4.32 -8.17
CA ALA A 634 17.75 -5.60 -7.66
C ALA A 634 19.21 -5.44 -7.22
N VAL A 635 19.47 -5.64 -5.93
CA VAL A 635 20.79 -5.49 -5.33
C VAL A 635 21.29 -6.86 -4.90
N LYS A 636 22.39 -7.31 -5.50
CA LYS A 636 23.01 -8.59 -5.17
C LYS A 636 24.12 -8.38 -4.16
N TYR A 637 24.17 -9.28 -3.18
CA TYR A 637 25.10 -9.28 -2.07
C TYR A 637 25.96 -10.55 -2.07
N GLN A 638 27.18 -10.40 -1.59
CA GLN A 638 28.10 -11.47 -1.25
C GLN A 638 28.24 -11.53 0.28
N CYS A 639 27.80 -12.64 0.87
CA CYS A 639 27.76 -12.89 2.29
C CYS A 639 28.89 -13.83 2.75
N ALA A 640 29.25 -13.75 4.03
CA ALA A 640 30.30 -14.60 4.63
C ALA A 640 29.88 -16.07 4.84
N GLU A 641 28.61 -16.42 4.60
CA GLU A 641 28.08 -17.76 4.78
C GLU A 641 28.63 -18.76 3.75
N GLN A 642 29.00 -19.97 4.17
CA GLN A 642 29.71 -20.92 3.30
C GLN A 642 28.82 -21.65 2.29
N ARG A 643 27.52 -21.87 2.59
CA ARG A 643 26.64 -22.68 1.74
C ARG A 643 25.92 -21.88 0.67
N GLU A 644 25.32 -20.75 1.05
CA GLU A 644 24.61 -19.86 0.13
C GLU A 644 25.09 -18.41 0.33
N PRO A 645 26.28 -18.08 -0.20
CA PRO A 645 26.87 -16.77 0.00
C PRO A 645 26.22 -15.67 -0.86
N GLU A 646 25.56 -16.01 -1.96
CA GLU A 646 24.97 -15.04 -2.88
C GLU A 646 23.51 -14.80 -2.54
N ARG A 647 23.15 -13.55 -2.22
CA ARG A 647 21.79 -13.15 -1.89
C ARG A 647 21.35 -11.93 -2.70
N VAL A 648 20.06 -11.70 -2.83
CA VAL A 648 19.51 -10.55 -3.55
C VAL A 648 18.31 -9.97 -2.79
N ILE A 649 18.18 -8.64 -2.82
CA ILE A 649 16.97 -7.94 -2.40
C ILE A 649 16.41 -7.21 -3.63
N PHE A 650 15.10 -7.36 -3.83
CA PHE A 650 14.34 -6.56 -4.79
C PHE A 650 13.71 -5.37 -4.07
N PHE A 651 13.71 -4.21 -4.70
CA PHE A 651 13.11 -3.00 -4.18
C PHE A 651 12.12 -2.44 -5.19
N LEU A 652 11.00 -1.92 -4.70
CA LEU A 652 10.07 -1.06 -5.44
C LEU A 652 10.03 0.29 -4.75
N ASN A 653 10.41 1.35 -5.46
CA ASN A 653 10.49 2.71 -4.93
C ASN A 653 11.34 2.79 -3.66
N GLU A 654 12.52 2.17 -3.70
CA GLU A 654 13.47 2.03 -2.59
C GLU A 654 13.00 1.21 -1.38
N LYS A 655 11.77 0.67 -1.38
CA LYS A 655 11.23 -0.21 -0.34
C LYS A 655 11.42 -1.68 -0.73
N PRO A 656 11.85 -2.57 0.17
CA PRO A 656 11.96 -3.99 -0.15
C PRO A 656 10.64 -4.57 -0.64
N LEU A 657 10.75 -5.39 -1.68
CA LEU A 657 9.64 -6.09 -2.29
C LEU A 657 9.54 -7.48 -1.69
N PHE A 658 8.47 -7.72 -0.94
CA PHE A 658 8.17 -9.04 -0.40
C PHE A 658 7.51 -9.90 -1.47
N LEU A 659 8.17 -11.01 -1.80
CA LEU A 659 7.68 -12.00 -2.74
C LEU A 659 7.33 -13.27 -1.95
N ASP A 660 6.17 -13.86 -2.20
CA ASP A 660 5.62 -14.95 -1.37
C ASP A 660 6.53 -16.18 -1.27
N TRP A 661 7.41 -16.39 -2.26
CA TRP A 661 8.39 -17.47 -2.31
C TRP A 661 9.75 -17.12 -1.67
N CYS A 662 9.97 -15.87 -1.27
CA CYS A 662 11.25 -15.36 -0.76
C CYS A 662 11.16 -14.94 0.72
N ASN A 663 12.13 -15.39 1.51
CA ASN A 663 12.16 -15.18 2.95
C ASN A 663 12.44 -13.71 3.34
N VAL A 664 11.44 -13.01 3.89
CA VAL A 664 11.55 -11.62 4.42
C VAL A 664 12.23 -10.64 3.43
N GLY A 665 12.09 -10.86 2.12
CA GLY A 665 12.66 -10.00 1.07
C GLY A 665 14.16 -10.17 0.79
N LEU A 666 14.89 -10.98 1.58
CA LEU A 666 16.29 -11.35 1.31
C LEU A 666 16.35 -12.75 0.71
N CYS A 667 16.42 -12.81 -0.62
CA CYS A 667 16.30 -14.05 -1.37
C CYS A 667 17.68 -14.68 -1.62
N ASN A 668 17.77 -16.00 -1.49
CA ASN A 668 18.93 -16.73 -1.98
C ASN A 668 19.02 -16.62 -3.50
N TRP A 669 20.22 -16.37 -4.04
CA TRP A 669 20.41 -16.26 -5.49
C TRP A 669 20.11 -17.56 -6.24
N SER A 670 20.35 -18.71 -5.61
CA SER A 670 19.97 -20.04 -6.09
C SER A 670 18.47 -20.14 -6.36
N ASP A 671 17.65 -19.69 -5.42
CA ASP A 671 16.19 -19.77 -5.52
C ASP A 671 15.63 -18.76 -6.51
N VAL A 672 16.21 -17.57 -6.61
CA VAL A 672 15.85 -16.57 -7.64
C VAL A 672 16.08 -17.13 -9.05
N LYS A 673 17.25 -17.75 -9.29
CA LYS A 673 17.54 -18.40 -10.58
C LYS A 673 16.55 -19.51 -10.89
N ARG A 674 16.17 -20.32 -9.89
CA ARG A 674 15.19 -21.40 -10.05
C ARG A 674 13.80 -20.85 -10.37
N GLN A 675 13.36 -19.83 -9.64
CA GLN A 675 12.05 -19.23 -9.80
C GLN A 675 11.88 -18.58 -11.18
N TYR A 676 12.93 -17.94 -11.68
CA TYR A 676 12.89 -17.17 -12.92
C TYR A 676 13.63 -17.82 -14.09
N GLN A 677 13.93 -19.12 -13.98
CA GLN A 677 14.69 -19.90 -14.97
C GLN A 677 14.09 -19.80 -16.38
N ARG A 678 12.76 -19.68 -16.49
CA ARG A 678 12.07 -19.52 -17.78
C ARG A 678 12.58 -18.32 -18.61
N PHE A 679 13.09 -17.27 -17.96
CA PHE A 679 13.59 -16.07 -18.63
C PHE A 679 15.08 -16.17 -19.02
N THR A 680 15.83 -17.09 -18.42
CA THR A 680 17.24 -17.37 -18.79
C THR A 680 17.33 -18.44 -19.87
N ASP A 681 16.49 -19.47 -19.77
CA ASP A 681 16.53 -20.65 -20.64
C ASP A 681 15.60 -20.51 -21.85
N GLY A 682 14.56 -19.68 -21.70
CA GLY A 682 13.61 -19.37 -22.75
C GLY A 682 14.22 -18.44 -23.80
N ASN A 683 13.85 -18.67 -25.07
CA ASN A 683 14.11 -17.69 -26.10
C ASN A 683 13.06 -16.58 -25.97
N CYS A 684 13.45 -15.42 -25.44
CA CYS A 684 12.55 -14.28 -25.33
C CYS A 684 11.97 -13.88 -26.68
N ASP A 685 12.70 -13.97 -27.80
CA ASP A 685 12.15 -13.66 -29.14
C ASP A 685 11.07 -14.66 -29.60
N ARG A 686 11.04 -15.87 -29.02
CA ARG A 686 9.96 -16.84 -29.24
C ARG A 686 8.84 -16.72 -28.20
N THR A 687 9.14 -16.28 -26.99
CA THR A 687 8.14 -16.20 -25.90
C THR A 687 7.39 -14.88 -25.96
N TYR A 688 8.02 -13.84 -26.51
CA TYR A 688 7.49 -12.52 -26.67
C TYR A 688 6.51 -12.44 -27.85
N CYS A 689 5.25 -12.10 -27.55
CA CYS A 689 4.24 -11.64 -28.49
C CYS A 689 4.12 -12.48 -29.77
N GLN A 690 3.92 -13.80 -29.63
CA GLN A 690 3.60 -14.65 -30.78
C GLN A 690 2.20 -14.30 -31.31
N SER A 691 2.13 -13.83 -32.54
CA SER A 691 0.89 -13.76 -33.30
C SER A 691 0.30 -15.16 -33.43
N GLY A 692 -0.85 -15.41 -32.81
CA GLY A 692 -1.63 -16.61 -33.11
C GLY A 692 -2.04 -16.62 -34.59
N GLY A 693 -1.50 -17.58 -35.36
CA GLY A 693 -2.13 -18.11 -36.57
C GLY A 693 -1.86 -17.40 -37.92
N ALA A 694 -1.12 -18.11 -38.78
CA ALA A 694 -1.03 -18.01 -40.25
C ALA A 694 -0.37 -16.75 -40.87
N ALA A 695 0.76 -17.00 -41.54
CA ALA A 695 1.39 -16.07 -42.47
C ALA A 695 0.43 -15.71 -43.63
N ALA A 696 -0.18 -14.53 -43.56
CA ALA A 696 -0.62 -13.82 -44.76
C ALA A 696 0.53 -12.91 -45.21
N VAL A 697 1.33 -13.42 -46.16
CA VAL A 697 2.29 -12.60 -46.91
C VAL A 697 1.50 -11.50 -47.61
N THR A 698 1.49 -10.31 -47.03
CA THR A 698 1.00 -9.11 -47.70
C THR A 698 2.22 -8.33 -48.14
N VAL A 699 2.61 -8.54 -49.40
CA VAL A 699 3.65 -7.74 -50.06
C VAL A 699 3.15 -6.29 -50.10
N ARG A 700 3.77 -5.41 -49.32
CA ARG A 700 3.59 -3.96 -49.43
C ARG A 700 4.20 -3.49 -50.75
N PHE A 701 3.37 -3.28 -51.77
CA PHE A 701 3.76 -2.42 -52.89
C PHE A 701 3.71 -0.96 -52.41
N GLY A 702 4.88 -0.34 -52.33
CA GLY A 702 5.01 1.10 -52.07
C GLY A 702 4.39 1.91 -53.21
N CYS A 703 3.53 2.86 -52.85
CA CYS A 703 3.13 3.95 -53.74
C CYS A 703 4.35 4.83 -54.04
N ILE A 704 5.01 4.56 -55.17
CA ILE A 704 5.82 5.56 -55.87
C ILE A 704 4.89 6.19 -56.91
N THR A 705 4.38 7.37 -56.60
CA THR A 705 3.76 8.26 -57.58
C THR A 705 4.85 8.86 -58.45
N PHE A 706 5.00 8.35 -59.68
CA PHE A 706 5.72 9.04 -60.75
C PHE A 706 4.78 9.25 -61.94
N CYS A 707 4.62 10.52 -62.31
CA CYS A 707 3.99 10.98 -63.54
C CYS A 707 4.63 10.33 -64.78
N ALA A 708 3.81 9.86 -65.72
CA ALA A 708 4.01 10.13 -67.14
C ALA A 708 2.80 9.64 -67.94
N ALA A 709 2.14 10.58 -68.61
CA ALA A 709 1.29 10.32 -69.75
C ALA A 709 2.11 9.67 -70.89
N LEU A 710 1.46 8.82 -71.69
CA LEU A 710 1.36 8.93 -73.15
C LEU A 710 0.97 7.58 -73.78
N LEU A 711 -0.09 7.66 -74.59
CA LEU A 711 -0.29 7.00 -75.88
C LEU A 711 -0.41 5.47 -75.90
N PHE A 712 -1.62 4.96 -76.15
CA PHE A 712 -2.08 4.62 -77.50
C PHE A 712 -1.05 3.80 -78.28
N ALA A 713 -1.31 2.50 -78.43
CA ALA A 713 -1.70 1.92 -79.72
C ALA A 713 -1.48 0.41 -79.73
N GLY A 714 -2.40 -0.28 -80.41
CA GLY A 714 -2.06 -1.46 -81.19
C GLY A 714 -2.13 -2.79 -80.45
N VAL A 715 -3.28 -3.44 -80.49
CA VAL A 715 -3.66 -4.36 -81.58
C VAL A 715 -4.80 -5.23 -81.05
N ARG A 716 -6.02 -4.82 -81.36
CA ARG A 716 -7.15 -5.73 -81.56
C ARG A 716 -7.04 -6.28 -82.98
N ARG A 717 -7.67 -7.44 -83.21
CA ARG A 717 -8.00 -8.09 -84.51
C ARG A 717 -6.97 -9.13 -84.98
N LEU A 718 -7.33 -10.28 -85.51
CA LEU A 718 -8.59 -10.85 -86.06
C LEU A 718 -8.25 -12.35 -86.31
N THR A 719 -9.08 -13.32 -85.87
CA THR A 719 -9.99 -14.16 -86.69
C THR A 719 -9.29 -15.13 -87.66
N THR A 720 -9.81 -16.32 -87.96
CA THR A 720 -11.12 -16.61 -88.55
C THR A 720 -11.46 -18.09 -88.30
N TRP A 721 -12.65 -18.45 -87.83
CA TRP A 721 -13.88 -18.52 -88.62
C TRP A 721 -14.06 -17.41 -89.65
N ASN A 722 -14.00 -17.90 -90.90
CA ASN A 722 -14.23 -17.37 -92.24
C ASN A 722 -13.73 -15.97 -92.61
#